data_AF-A0A4R4W3U8-F1
#
_entry.id   AF-A0A4R4W3U8-F1
#
_cell.length_a   1.000
_cell.length_b   1.000
_cell.length_c   1.000
_cell.angle_alpha   90.00
_cell.angle_beta   90.00
_cell.angle_gamma   90.00
#
_symmetry.space_group_name_H-M   'P 1'
#
loop_
_entity.id
_entity.type
_entity.pdbx_description
1 polymer ?
#
loop_
_entity_poly.entity_id
_entity_poly.type
_entity_poly.pdbx_seq_one_letter_code
_entity_poly.pdbx_strand_id
1 'polypeptide(L)'
;MNVIDMADPALLAAVETAVPGITRARVSDRLGMAHDASHYLLTPQAVVVPESAEQVGALLRTGLPLTFRSGGTSLSGQGVTEHLLVDTRRHFRGIEVLDDGQRVRVQPGAVLRHANARLAPYGRKLGPDPASESACTIGGVVANNSSGMTCGTHANTYRTLESMTIVLPSGTVLDTGAPDADKRLRTLEPELAQGLERLRDRVRANPGSVRRITAQFSLKNTMGYGLNSFLDHDSPAQILAHLVIGSEGTLGFVAEAVFRTVPAHRLAATGLLVFPTLSQAMASMPDLVAAEPAAVELLDAESLRVAQTDPKADDVLRTLTVAEHAALLVEWQESHSDHLSDRERAADELFPSLSLAAPARLSRDSGDRAALWHIRKGLYASVAGARPSGTTALLEDVAVPVPALAELCDELTALFVRHRYERSVIFGHAKDGNLHFMLNERFDTELERYAAFTEDMVEAVLSGGGTLKAEHGTGRVMAPFVRRQYGDELYEVMREIKRLCDPKGTLNPGVVLTERDDAHLRDLKAVVTVEPEVDRCVECGYCEPVCPSRDLTTTPRQRIVLRRELATAVSAGDHALARELESEYAYDAVDTCAVDGMCATACPVGINTGDLTKRLRAERHGRLAQQGWKTAAKHWDGVTRAMNLALDTAAATPPALPEAASRAARALTTPETVPQWGRDLPRGGLRRRPAPNPEADAVYLPSCLNTMFAPADGGPGVMIAFARLARRAGVRLHVPEGIGGLCCGTPWSSKGYTDGYETMGDRVRATLLEATDGGRIPVICDAASCTEGFHRLAEALPVQVLDAVAYTAQHLLPRLPQP
;
A
#
# COMPACT_ATOMS: atom_id res chain seq x y z
N MET A 1 14.52 27.16 2.91
CA MET A 1 14.53 26.39 4.16
C MET A 1 13.37 26.92 4.99
N ASN A 2 12.23 26.23 4.97
CA ASN A 2 11.02 26.69 5.66
C ASN A 2 11.12 26.24 7.11
N VAL A 3 11.09 27.19 8.04
CA VAL A 3 10.75 26.89 9.44
C VAL A 3 9.39 26.21 9.40
N ILE A 4 9.24 25.06 10.06
CA ILE A 4 7.93 24.39 10.12
C ILE A 4 7.02 25.29 10.95
N ASP A 5 6.14 26.02 10.27
CA ASP A 5 5.24 26.94 10.93
C ASP A 5 4.30 26.18 11.87
N MET A 6 4.06 26.77 13.04
CA MET A 6 3.01 26.30 13.93
C MET A 6 1.66 26.36 13.22
N ALA A 7 0.78 25.41 13.53
CA ALA A 7 -0.56 25.39 12.98
C ALA A 7 -1.31 26.70 13.31
N ASP A 8 -1.92 27.33 12.32
CA ASP A 8 -2.69 28.57 12.52
C ASP A 8 -3.86 28.35 13.50
N PRO A 9 -3.87 29.00 14.69
CA PRO A 9 -4.93 28.85 15.68
C PRO A 9 -6.32 29.25 15.17
N ALA A 10 -6.41 30.21 14.25
CA ALA A 10 -7.70 30.65 13.70
C ALA A 10 -8.30 29.58 12.79
N LEU A 11 -7.46 28.93 11.99
CA LEU A 11 -7.83 27.78 11.16
C LEU A 11 -8.30 26.61 12.03
N LEU A 12 -7.54 26.27 13.09
CA LEU A 12 -7.92 25.19 14.02
C LEU A 12 -9.27 25.47 14.70
N ALA A 13 -9.49 26.71 15.16
CA ALA A 13 -10.74 27.11 15.79
C ALA A 13 -11.94 27.06 14.82
N ALA A 14 -11.73 27.42 13.56
CA ALA A 14 -12.76 27.35 12.52
C ALA A 14 -13.16 25.90 12.21
N VAL A 15 -12.19 24.99 12.12
CA VAL A 15 -12.45 23.54 11.96
C VAL A 15 -13.19 22.99 13.18
N GLU A 16 -12.71 23.28 14.39
CA GLU A 16 -13.33 22.80 15.63
C GLU A 16 -14.77 23.30 15.79
N THR A 17 -15.05 24.54 15.35
CA THR A 17 -16.41 25.09 15.33
C THR A 17 -17.30 24.38 14.31
N ALA A 18 -16.76 24.04 13.14
CA ALA A 18 -17.52 23.38 12.07
C ALA A 18 -17.77 21.90 12.36
N VAL A 19 -16.76 21.18 12.83
CA VAL A 19 -16.81 19.76 13.18
C VAL A 19 -15.89 19.51 14.39
N PRO A 20 -16.44 19.46 15.62
CA PRO A 20 -15.65 19.29 16.83
C PRO A 20 -14.92 17.93 16.90
N GLY A 21 -13.70 17.92 17.44
CA GLY A 21 -13.00 16.70 17.86
C GLY A 21 -12.38 15.85 16.75
N ILE A 22 -12.42 16.26 15.48
CA ILE A 22 -11.84 15.51 14.36
C ILE A 22 -10.42 15.95 13.98
N THR A 23 -9.90 17.00 14.63
CA THR A 23 -8.62 17.65 14.27
C THR A 23 -7.44 17.00 14.97
N ARG A 24 -6.37 16.75 14.21
CA ARG A 24 -5.06 16.27 14.67
C ARG A 24 -3.98 17.25 14.23
N ALA A 25 -3.37 17.93 15.19
CA ALA A 25 -2.43 19.03 14.93
C ALA A 25 -1.08 18.88 15.66
N ARG A 26 -0.83 17.73 16.31
CA ARG A 26 0.50 17.46 16.90
C ARG A 26 1.55 17.40 15.79
N VAL A 27 2.81 17.61 16.16
CA VAL A 27 3.92 17.63 15.20
C VAL A 27 4.02 16.28 14.46
N SER A 28 3.92 15.17 15.18
CA SER A 28 3.92 13.82 14.59
C SER A 28 2.72 13.52 13.69
N ASP A 29 1.54 14.07 14.00
CA ASP A 29 0.34 13.90 13.17
C ASP A 29 0.53 14.60 11.81
N ARG A 30 1.05 15.83 11.83
CA ARG A 30 1.30 16.65 10.63
C ARG A 30 2.44 16.09 9.78
N LEU A 31 3.59 15.87 10.40
CA LEU A 31 4.80 15.41 9.70
C LEU A 31 4.68 13.96 9.22
N GLY A 32 4.01 13.09 9.98
CA GLY A 32 3.71 11.73 9.54
C GLY A 32 2.86 11.69 8.26
N MET A 33 2.07 12.73 8.01
CA MET A 33 1.17 12.83 6.85
C MET A 33 1.64 13.82 5.77
N ALA A 34 2.83 14.42 5.92
CA ALA A 34 3.39 15.39 4.97
C ALA A 34 3.91 14.74 3.67
N HIS A 35 4.19 13.44 3.70
CA HIS A 35 4.74 12.68 2.57
C HIS A 35 3.69 11.77 1.94
N ASP A 36 3.62 11.69 0.62
CA ASP A 36 3.02 10.56 -0.12
C ASP A 36 4.11 9.81 -0.92
N ALA A 37 3.72 9.00 -1.91
CA ALA A 37 4.69 8.26 -2.73
C ALA A 37 5.40 9.11 -3.81
N SER A 38 5.00 10.38 -3.98
CA SER A 38 5.60 11.29 -4.96
C SER A 38 6.94 11.85 -4.49
N HIS A 39 7.55 12.72 -5.28
CA HIS A 39 8.74 13.46 -4.89
C HIS A 39 8.43 14.82 -4.20
N TYR A 40 7.17 15.11 -3.86
CA TYR A 40 6.76 16.35 -3.18
C TYR A 40 6.64 16.20 -1.66
N LEU A 41 6.95 17.27 -0.94
CA LEU A 41 6.85 17.39 0.51
C LEU A 41 6.15 18.68 0.90
N LEU A 42 4.96 18.55 1.47
CA LEU A 42 4.17 19.67 1.99
C LEU A 42 3.62 19.28 3.35
N THR A 43 3.90 20.09 4.37
CA THR A 43 3.46 19.82 5.75
C THR A 43 2.11 20.49 6.00
N PRO A 44 1.04 19.72 6.26
CA PRO A 44 -0.29 20.29 6.48
C PRO A 44 -0.33 21.10 7.77
N GLN A 45 -1.19 22.12 7.83
CA GLN A 45 -1.50 22.82 9.08
C GLN A 45 -2.13 21.88 10.11
N ALA A 46 -3.02 21.00 9.66
CA ALA A 46 -3.63 19.95 10.47
C ALA A 46 -4.14 18.81 9.59
N VAL A 47 -4.27 17.64 10.21
CA VAL A 47 -4.96 16.49 9.62
C VAL A 47 -6.35 16.41 10.25
N VAL A 48 -7.40 16.36 9.44
CA VAL A 48 -8.79 16.22 9.91
C VAL A 48 -9.33 14.87 9.48
N VAL A 49 -10.05 14.21 10.37
CA VAL A 49 -10.47 12.81 10.19
C VAL A 49 -11.99 12.69 10.30
N PRO A 50 -12.74 13.14 9.27
CA PRO A 50 -14.20 13.09 9.29
C PRO A 50 -14.72 11.65 9.24
N GLU A 51 -15.90 11.46 9.81
CA GLU A 51 -16.58 10.18 9.93
C GLU A 51 -17.79 10.04 8.98
N SER A 52 -18.24 11.14 8.36
CA SER A 52 -19.41 11.15 7.48
C SER A 52 -19.34 12.19 6.36
N ALA A 53 -20.16 12.01 5.32
CA ALA A 53 -20.28 12.95 4.21
C ALA A 53 -20.77 14.34 4.66
N GLU A 54 -21.62 14.39 5.68
CA GLU A 54 -22.14 15.62 6.27
C GLU A 54 -21.04 16.42 6.97
N GLN A 55 -20.13 15.74 7.68
CA GLN A 55 -18.97 16.38 8.29
C GLN A 55 -18.02 16.93 7.21
N VAL A 56 -17.80 16.20 6.13
CA VAL A 56 -17.04 16.72 4.98
C VAL A 56 -17.71 17.95 4.38
N GLY A 57 -19.04 17.93 4.21
CA GLY A 57 -19.81 19.09 3.75
C GLY A 57 -19.70 20.29 4.69
N ALA A 58 -19.65 20.06 6.01
CA ALA A 58 -19.43 21.12 7.00
C ALA A 58 -18.03 21.72 6.90
N LEU A 59 -17.00 20.88 6.71
CA LEU A 59 -15.63 21.34 6.47
C LEU A 59 -15.55 22.18 5.19
N LEU A 60 -16.15 21.72 4.10
CA LEU A 60 -16.16 22.43 2.82
C LEU A 60 -16.78 23.83 2.92
N ARG A 61 -17.87 23.97 3.67
CA ARG A 61 -18.54 25.26 3.90
C ARG A 61 -17.69 26.30 4.64
N THR A 62 -16.65 25.89 5.37
CA THR A 62 -15.72 26.83 6.02
C THR A 62 -15.00 27.70 5.00
N GLY A 63 -14.85 27.22 3.76
CA GLY A 63 -14.08 27.90 2.72
C GLY A 63 -12.57 27.88 2.97
N LEU A 64 -12.09 27.04 3.89
CA LEU A 64 -10.66 26.81 4.09
C LEU A 64 -10.11 25.92 2.97
N PRO A 65 -8.90 26.19 2.46
CA PRO A 65 -8.25 25.30 1.51
C PRO A 65 -7.99 23.92 2.11
N LEU A 66 -8.34 22.87 1.36
CA LEU A 66 -8.17 21.49 1.82
C LEU A 66 -7.83 20.52 0.70
N THR A 67 -7.18 19.42 1.07
CA THR A 67 -6.83 18.31 0.19
C THR A 67 -7.32 17.00 0.79
N PHE A 68 -8.03 16.20 -0.01
CA PHE A 68 -8.43 14.86 0.40
C PHE A 68 -7.28 13.89 0.21
N ARG A 69 -7.00 13.10 1.24
CA ARG A 69 -6.05 12.00 1.16
C ARG A 69 -6.73 10.69 1.45
N SER A 70 -6.52 9.75 0.55
CA SER A 70 -7.03 8.38 0.62
C SER A 70 -5.88 7.43 0.98
N GLY A 71 -5.41 6.60 0.05
CA GLY A 71 -4.29 5.68 0.32
C GLY A 71 -2.93 6.36 0.50
N GLY A 72 -2.76 7.58 -0.03
CA GLY A 72 -1.46 8.26 -0.07
C GLY A 72 -0.42 7.54 -0.93
N THR A 73 -0.86 6.78 -1.93
CA THR A 73 -0.01 6.02 -2.86
C THR A 73 0.23 6.77 -4.19
N SER A 74 -0.15 8.05 -4.25
CA SER A 74 -0.01 8.94 -5.41
C SER A 74 1.44 9.28 -5.69
N LEU A 75 1.78 9.46 -6.97
CA LEU A 75 3.15 9.70 -7.45
C LEU A 75 3.39 11.12 -7.95
N SER A 76 2.36 11.98 -7.97
CA SER A 76 2.41 13.29 -8.63
C SER A 76 2.08 14.48 -7.70
N GLY A 77 2.14 14.28 -6.38
CA GLY A 77 1.99 15.35 -5.38
C GLY A 77 0.55 15.78 -5.10
N GLN A 78 -0.43 15.02 -5.57
CA GLN A 78 -1.84 15.33 -5.41
C GLN A 78 -2.45 14.93 -4.05
N GLY A 79 -1.74 14.12 -3.27
CA GLY A 79 -2.16 13.65 -1.95
C GLY A 79 -1.55 14.43 -0.79
N VAL A 80 -0.85 15.54 -1.05
CA VAL A 80 -0.11 16.35 -0.06
C VAL A 80 -0.47 17.82 -0.16
N THR A 81 -0.37 18.54 0.96
CA THR A 81 -0.81 19.94 1.07
C THR A 81 -0.14 20.65 2.23
N GLU A 82 0.03 21.96 2.10
CA GLU A 82 0.41 22.84 3.22
C GLU A 82 -0.79 23.31 4.04
N HIS A 83 -2.02 23.05 3.57
CA HIS A 83 -3.28 23.48 4.19
C HIS A 83 -3.89 22.38 5.07
N LEU A 84 -5.23 22.20 5.04
CA LEU A 84 -5.91 21.10 5.72
C LEU A 84 -5.82 19.82 4.91
N LEU A 85 -5.34 18.74 5.54
CA LEU A 85 -5.36 17.41 4.96
C LEU A 85 -6.53 16.61 5.52
N VAL A 86 -7.47 16.22 4.67
CA VAL A 86 -8.66 15.44 5.05
C VAL A 86 -8.37 13.95 4.85
N ASP A 87 -8.24 13.20 5.93
CA ASP A 87 -8.07 11.74 5.89
C ASP A 87 -9.42 11.05 5.64
N THR A 88 -9.52 10.41 4.49
CA THR A 88 -10.71 9.66 4.06
C THR A 88 -10.54 8.15 4.25
N ARG A 89 -9.34 7.69 4.61
CA ARG A 89 -9.00 6.26 4.73
C ARG A 89 -9.56 5.64 6.01
N ARG A 90 -9.68 6.42 7.09
CA ARG A 90 -9.99 5.87 8.42
C ARG A 90 -11.43 5.42 8.59
N HIS A 91 -12.40 6.26 8.22
CA HIS A 91 -13.81 6.03 8.56
C HIS A 91 -14.70 5.64 7.37
N PHE A 92 -14.27 5.85 6.13
CA PHE A 92 -15.06 5.55 4.93
C PHE A 92 -14.68 4.19 4.31
N ARG A 93 -14.97 3.07 4.99
CA ARG A 93 -14.49 1.71 4.61
C ARG A 93 -15.57 0.73 4.17
N GLY A 94 -16.81 1.17 4.03
CA GLY A 94 -17.94 0.35 3.59
C GLY A 94 -17.68 -0.33 2.25
N ILE A 95 -18.00 -1.62 2.19
CA ILE A 95 -17.97 -2.45 0.98
C ILE A 95 -19.21 -3.33 1.01
N GLU A 96 -20.11 -3.13 0.05
CA GLU A 96 -21.33 -3.90 -0.11
C GLU A 96 -21.36 -4.50 -1.52
N VAL A 97 -21.43 -5.83 -1.58
CA VAL A 97 -21.54 -6.57 -2.84
C VAL A 97 -23.02 -6.67 -3.20
N LEU A 98 -23.35 -6.32 -4.45
CA LEU A 98 -24.71 -6.23 -4.95
C LEU A 98 -24.90 -7.20 -6.13
N ASP A 99 -26.13 -7.70 -6.30
CA ASP A 99 -26.58 -8.52 -7.45
C ASP A 99 -25.61 -9.65 -7.81
N ASP A 100 -25.31 -10.50 -6.83
CA ASP A 100 -24.40 -11.63 -6.98
C ASP A 100 -23.02 -11.23 -7.55
N GLY A 101 -22.53 -10.06 -7.13
CA GLY A 101 -21.22 -9.56 -7.51
C GLY A 101 -21.18 -8.79 -8.82
N GLN A 102 -22.29 -8.60 -9.54
CA GLN A 102 -22.31 -7.78 -10.76
C GLN A 102 -22.05 -6.30 -10.48
N ARG A 103 -22.41 -5.84 -9.28
CA ARG A 103 -22.14 -4.48 -8.81
C ARG A 103 -21.49 -4.50 -7.43
N VAL A 104 -20.76 -3.43 -7.13
CA VAL A 104 -20.23 -3.20 -5.78
C VAL A 104 -20.40 -1.73 -5.41
N ARG A 105 -20.97 -1.50 -4.23
CA ARG A 105 -21.02 -0.19 -3.58
C ARG A 105 -19.88 -0.09 -2.59
N VAL A 106 -19.12 0.99 -2.67
CA VAL A 106 -17.85 1.08 -1.95
C VAL A 106 -17.47 2.51 -1.61
N GLN A 107 -16.98 2.70 -0.39
CA GLN A 107 -16.54 3.97 0.17
C GLN A 107 -15.05 4.26 -0.11
N PRO A 108 -14.63 5.55 -0.13
CA PRO A 108 -13.30 5.95 -0.62
C PRO A 108 -12.11 5.39 0.16
N GLY A 109 -12.25 5.11 1.45
CA GLY A 109 -11.21 4.55 2.30
C GLY A 109 -11.04 3.03 2.20
N ALA A 110 -11.90 2.33 1.46
CA ALA A 110 -11.78 0.89 1.23
C ALA A 110 -10.54 0.58 0.36
N VAL A 111 -9.72 -0.37 0.80
CA VAL A 111 -8.56 -0.85 0.03
C VAL A 111 -9.03 -1.70 -1.15
N LEU A 112 -8.49 -1.46 -2.34
CA LEU A 112 -8.92 -2.12 -3.58
C LEU A 112 -8.86 -3.66 -3.46
N ARG A 113 -7.75 -4.20 -2.94
CA ARG A 113 -7.61 -5.65 -2.69
C ARG A 113 -8.69 -6.19 -1.74
N HIS A 114 -9.13 -5.44 -0.75
CA HIS A 114 -10.20 -5.88 0.15
C HIS A 114 -11.55 -5.92 -0.56
N ALA A 115 -11.84 -4.95 -1.45
CA ALA A 115 -13.04 -4.98 -2.29
C ALA A 115 -13.03 -6.21 -3.22
N ASN A 116 -11.91 -6.46 -3.91
CA ASN A 116 -11.75 -7.64 -4.76
C ASN A 116 -11.84 -8.96 -3.97
N ALA A 117 -11.33 -9.02 -2.74
CA ALA A 117 -11.49 -10.20 -1.88
C ALA A 117 -12.96 -10.52 -1.54
N ARG A 118 -13.82 -9.49 -1.43
CA ARG A 118 -15.26 -9.66 -1.22
C ARG A 118 -16.00 -10.10 -2.49
N LEU A 119 -15.48 -9.73 -3.67
CA LEU A 119 -16.03 -10.12 -4.97
C LEU A 119 -15.57 -11.51 -5.44
N ALA A 120 -14.43 -12.00 -4.94
CA ALA A 120 -13.84 -13.26 -5.35
C ALA A 120 -14.80 -14.48 -5.28
N PRO A 121 -15.66 -14.66 -4.24
CA PRO A 121 -16.63 -15.75 -4.20
C PRO A 121 -17.62 -15.76 -5.37
N TYR A 122 -17.86 -14.60 -5.97
CA TYR A 122 -18.77 -14.41 -7.10
C TYR A 122 -18.08 -14.54 -8.46
N GLY A 123 -16.75 -14.76 -8.49
CA GLY A 123 -15.98 -14.79 -9.74
C GLY A 123 -15.92 -13.43 -10.44
N ARG A 124 -15.96 -12.34 -9.66
CA ARG A 124 -15.95 -10.96 -10.15
C ARG A 124 -14.80 -10.17 -9.53
N LYS A 125 -14.41 -9.07 -10.17
CA LYS A 125 -13.44 -8.09 -9.67
C LYS A 125 -13.81 -6.68 -10.13
N LEU A 126 -13.23 -5.67 -9.50
CA LEU A 126 -13.20 -4.32 -10.06
C LEU A 126 -12.28 -4.28 -11.29
N GLY A 127 -12.59 -3.40 -12.23
CA GLY A 127 -11.83 -3.25 -13.48
C GLY A 127 -10.39 -2.75 -13.26
N PRO A 128 -10.19 -1.61 -12.56
CA PRO A 128 -8.87 -1.10 -12.23
C PRO A 128 -8.02 -2.11 -11.44
N ASP A 129 -6.77 -2.28 -11.85
CA ASP A 129 -5.81 -3.22 -11.27
C ASP A 129 -4.39 -2.61 -11.12
N PRO A 130 -4.26 -1.43 -10.50
CA PRO A 130 -2.97 -0.78 -10.32
C PRO A 130 -2.03 -1.65 -9.48
N ALA A 131 -0.72 -1.53 -9.70
CA ALA A 131 0.31 -2.26 -8.92
C ALA A 131 0.17 -2.05 -7.40
N SER A 132 -0.38 -0.89 -7.00
CA SER A 132 -0.65 -0.51 -5.61
C SER A 132 -1.93 -1.07 -5.01
N GLU A 133 -2.65 -1.99 -5.68
CA GLU A 133 -3.95 -2.55 -5.23
C GLU A 133 -3.99 -3.05 -3.78
N SER A 134 -2.84 -3.47 -3.23
CA SER A 134 -2.71 -3.92 -1.84
C SER A 134 -2.88 -2.77 -0.83
N ALA A 135 -2.71 -1.51 -1.26
CA ALA A 135 -2.70 -0.35 -0.38
C ALA A 135 -3.44 0.90 -0.89
N CYS A 136 -3.62 1.05 -2.20
CA CYS A 136 -4.45 2.09 -2.75
C CYS A 136 -5.91 1.85 -2.33
N THR A 137 -6.64 2.95 -2.20
CA THR A 137 -8.03 2.93 -1.77
C THR A 137 -8.90 3.59 -2.81
N ILE A 138 -10.19 3.27 -2.78
CA ILE A 138 -11.13 3.53 -3.85
C ILE A 138 -11.28 5.03 -4.16
N GLY A 139 -11.16 5.89 -3.16
CA GLY A 139 -11.14 7.35 -3.35
C GLY A 139 -10.00 7.79 -4.26
N GLY A 140 -8.81 7.21 -4.09
CA GLY A 140 -7.67 7.46 -4.98
C GLY A 140 -7.84 6.82 -6.37
N VAL A 141 -8.44 5.63 -6.45
CA VAL A 141 -8.76 4.96 -7.73
C VAL A 141 -9.72 5.80 -8.58
N VAL A 142 -10.71 6.42 -7.93
CA VAL A 142 -11.65 7.34 -8.57
C VAL A 142 -10.96 8.65 -8.93
N ALA A 143 -10.29 9.29 -7.97
CA ALA A 143 -9.71 10.61 -8.13
C ALA A 143 -8.57 10.66 -9.16
N ASN A 144 -7.89 9.54 -9.44
CA ASN A 144 -6.86 9.46 -10.47
C ASN A 144 -7.33 8.76 -11.76
N ASN A 145 -8.61 8.34 -11.84
CA ASN A 145 -9.10 7.47 -12.92
C ASN A 145 -8.18 6.26 -13.17
N SER A 146 -7.72 5.61 -12.09
CA SER A 146 -6.68 4.61 -12.16
C SER A 146 -7.06 3.48 -13.12
N SER A 147 -6.04 2.99 -13.84
CA SER A 147 -6.13 1.82 -14.71
C SER A 147 -5.24 0.71 -14.16
N GLY A 148 -4.31 0.19 -14.94
CA GLY A 148 -3.41 -0.90 -14.57
C GLY A 148 -3.10 -1.84 -15.74
N MET A 149 -2.64 -3.03 -15.39
CA MET A 149 -2.02 -4.00 -16.30
C MET A 149 -3.00 -4.66 -17.28
N THR A 150 -4.22 -4.96 -16.82
CA THR A 150 -5.24 -5.63 -17.64
C THR A 150 -6.43 -4.74 -17.97
N CYS A 151 -6.60 -3.66 -17.20
CA CYS A 151 -7.74 -2.76 -17.28
C CYS A 151 -7.80 -1.93 -18.58
N GLY A 152 -6.65 -1.45 -19.08
CA GLY A 152 -6.59 -0.56 -20.24
C GLY A 152 -7.51 0.67 -20.13
N THR A 153 -8.01 1.16 -21.26
CA THR A 153 -9.02 2.23 -21.33
C THR A 153 -10.47 1.73 -21.29
N HIS A 154 -10.69 0.42 -21.35
CA HIS A 154 -12.01 -0.20 -21.54
C HIS A 154 -12.69 -0.59 -20.21
N ALA A 155 -11.93 -0.81 -19.14
CA ALA A 155 -12.45 -1.20 -17.84
C ALA A 155 -12.02 -0.28 -16.68
N ASN A 156 -11.52 0.93 -16.97
CA ASN A 156 -11.10 1.89 -15.95
C ASN A 156 -12.29 2.40 -15.11
N THR A 157 -12.00 3.20 -14.08
CA THR A 157 -13.03 3.81 -13.22
C THR A 157 -14.10 4.50 -14.05
N TYR A 158 -13.71 5.31 -15.04
CA TYR A 158 -14.64 6.02 -15.92
C TYR A 158 -15.64 5.08 -16.61
N ARG A 159 -15.17 3.96 -17.18
CA ARG A 159 -16.03 3.02 -17.93
C ARG A 159 -16.90 2.14 -17.02
N THR A 160 -16.45 1.88 -15.80
CA THR A 160 -17.11 0.94 -14.88
C THR A 160 -18.02 1.64 -13.87
N LEU A 161 -17.93 2.97 -13.73
CA LEU A 161 -18.82 3.72 -12.87
C LEU A 161 -20.29 3.53 -13.29
N GLU A 162 -21.14 3.32 -12.29
CA GLU A 162 -22.59 3.38 -12.42
C GLU A 162 -23.15 4.65 -11.79
N SER A 163 -22.74 4.95 -10.56
CA SER A 163 -23.12 6.18 -9.85
C SER A 163 -22.14 6.50 -8.73
N MET A 164 -22.27 7.69 -8.14
CA MET A 164 -21.52 8.09 -6.95
C MET A 164 -22.30 9.10 -6.11
N THR A 165 -21.98 9.15 -4.82
CA THR A 165 -22.40 10.23 -3.92
C THR A 165 -21.27 11.26 -3.82
N ILE A 166 -21.54 12.48 -4.24
CA ILE A 166 -20.58 13.59 -4.30
C ILE A 166 -20.96 14.65 -3.26
N VAL A 167 -19.97 15.19 -2.55
CA VAL A 167 -20.13 16.37 -1.71
C VAL A 167 -19.41 17.55 -2.37
N LEU A 168 -20.17 18.59 -2.70
CA LEU A 168 -19.69 19.79 -3.38
C LEU A 168 -19.20 20.85 -2.38
N PRO A 169 -18.43 21.88 -2.80
CA PRO A 169 -17.91 22.92 -1.92
C PRO A 169 -18.97 23.72 -1.13
N SER A 170 -20.19 23.82 -1.66
CA SER A 170 -21.37 24.36 -0.96
C SER A 170 -21.80 23.50 0.24
N GLY A 171 -21.32 22.26 0.32
CA GLY A 171 -21.75 21.21 1.22
C GLY A 171 -22.98 20.43 0.74
N THR A 172 -23.44 20.67 -0.50
CA THR A 172 -24.49 19.86 -1.13
C THR A 172 -24.03 18.43 -1.32
N VAL A 173 -24.86 17.47 -0.88
CA VAL A 173 -24.67 16.04 -1.11
C VAL A 173 -25.58 15.58 -2.25
N LEU A 174 -24.98 15.11 -3.33
CA LEU A 174 -25.66 14.67 -4.55
C LEU A 174 -25.39 13.19 -4.80
N ASP A 175 -26.43 12.38 -4.85
CA ASP A 175 -26.39 11.02 -5.39
C ASP A 175 -26.70 11.07 -6.89
N THR A 176 -25.74 10.69 -7.73
CA THR A 176 -25.87 10.73 -9.19
C THR A 176 -26.65 9.53 -9.74
N GLY A 177 -26.91 8.50 -8.93
CA GLY A 177 -27.75 7.35 -9.26
C GLY A 177 -29.24 7.57 -8.98
N ALA A 178 -29.59 8.65 -8.28
CA ALA A 178 -30.98 8.98 -7.97
C ALA A 178 -31.75 9.34 -9.27
N PRO A 179 -33.01 8.87 -9.44
CA PRO A 179 -33.81 9.19 -10.64
C PRO A 179 -34.03 10.69 -10.87
N ASP A 180 -33.93 11.51 -9.82
CA ASP A 180 -34.10 12.96 -9.85
C ASP A 180 -32.78 13.73 -9.72
N ALA A 181 -31.62 13.09 -9.90
CA ALA A 181 -30.30 13.69 -9.72
C ALA A 181 -30.12 15.02 -10.49
N ASP A 182 -30.52 15.07 -11.77
CA ASP A 182 -30.46 16.30 -12.58
C ASP A 182 -31.35 17.40 -12.02
N LYS A 183 -32.57 17.05 -11.60
CA LYS A 183 -33.50 18.02 -11.01
C LYS A 183 -32.92 18.56 -9.71
N ARG A 184 -32.36 17.70 -8.86
CA ARG A 184 -31.71 18.10 -7.61
C ARG A 184 -30.52 19.02 -7.88
N LEU A 185 -29.63 18.65 -8.81
CA LEU A 185 -28.48 19.47 -9.18
C LEU A 185 -28.90 20.84 -9.71
N ARG A 186 -29.88 20.92 -10.62
CA ARG A 186 -30.41 22.22 -11.11
C ARG A 186 -31.05 23.06 -10.01
N THR A 187 -31.62 22.43 -8.99
CA THR A 187 -32.30 23.12 -7.89
C THR A 187 -31.31 23.65 -6.86
N LEU A 188 -30.34 22.81 -6.48
CA LEU A 188 -29.40 23.09 -5.40
C LEU A 188 -28.14 23.83 -5.89
N GLU A 189 -27.73 23.60 -7.14
CA GLU A 189 -26.52 24.14 -7.76
C GLU A 189 -26.80 24.63 -9.20
N PRO A 190 -27.72 25.61 -9.38
CA PRO A 190 -28.20 26.02 -10.70
C PRO A 190 -27.09 26.52 -11.63
N GLU A 191 -26.12 27.27 -11.10
CA GLU A 191 -25.01 27.83 -11.88
C GLU A 191 -24.09 26.73 -12.42
N LEU A 192 -23.76 25.74 -11.57
CA LEU A 192 -22.98 24.57 -11.96
C LEU A 192 -23.72 23.78 -13.03
N ALA A 193 -24.99 23.44 -12.81
CA ALA A 193 -25.79 22.66 -13.75
C ALA A 193 -25.83 23.32 -15.15
N GLN A 194 -26.20 24.60 -15.20
CA GLN A 194 -26.28 25.36 -16.45
C GLN A 194 -24.90 25.55 -17.09
N GLY A 195 -23.85 25.75 -16.28
CA GLY A 195 -22.48 25.88 -16.76
C GLY A 195 -21.98 24.62 -17.45
N LEU A 196 -22.22 23.45 -16.85
CA LEU A 196 -21.85 22.16 -17.47
C LEU A 196 -22.57 21.93 -18.80
N GLU A 197 -23.84 22.30 -18.91
CA GLU A 197 -24.59 22.19 -20.16
C GLU A 197 -24.06 23.13 -21.24
N ARG A 198 -23.77 24.39 -20.88
CA ARG A 198 -23.15 25.34 -21.83
C ARG A 198 -21.79 24.85 -22.32
N LEU A 199 -20.97 24.30 -21.42
CA LEU A 199 -19.66 23.76 -21.76
C LEU A 199 -19.78 22.52 -22.66
N ARG A 200 -20.73 21.62 -22.36
CA ARG A 200 -21.05 20.47 -23.22
C ARG A 200 -21.36 20.94 -24.65
N ASP A 201 -22.27 21.90 -24.78
CA ASP A 201 -22.71 22.39 -26.09
C ASP A 201 -21.58 23.12 -26.83
N ARG A 202 -20.77 23.93 -26.12
CA ARG A 202 -19.57 24.59 -26.66
C ARG A 202 -18.55 23.58 -27.20
N VAL A 203 -18.22 22.55 -26.41
CA VAL A 203 -17.25 21.51 -26.80
C VAL A 203 -17.74 20.75 -28.03
N ARG A 204 -19.01 20.32 -28.04
CA ARG A 204 -19.60 19.56 -29.15
C ARG A 204 -19.75 20.38 -30.44
N ALA A 205 -19.98 21.70 -30.32
CA ALA A 205 -20.07 22.61 -31.45
C ALA A 205 -18.71 22.92 -32.10
N ASN A 206 -17.59 22.57 -31.45
CA ASN A 206 -16.24 22.79 -31.97
C ASN A 206 -15.61 21.48 -32.47
N PRO A 207 -15.52 21.25 -33.80
CA PRO A 207 -14.95 20.02 -34.34
C PRO A 207 -13.49 19.77 -33.94
N GLY A 208 -12.70 20.82 -33.69
CA GLY A 208 -11.33 20.71 -33.21
C GLY A 208 -11.26 20.14 -31.79
N SER A 209 -12.12 20.64 -30.90
CA SER A 209 -12.29 20.13 -29.53
C SER A 209 -12.69 18.66 -29.54
N VAL A 210 -13.71 18.29 -30.33
CA VAL A 210 -14.18 16.90 -30.44
C VAL A 210 -13.05 15.97 -30.92
N ARG A 211 -12.32 16.34 -31.99
CA ARG A 211 -11.20 15.53 -32.48
C ARG A 211 -10.11 15.35 -31.44
N ARG A 212 -9.71 16.44 -30.77
CA ARG A 212 -8.65 16.40 -29.75
C ARG A 212 -9.04 15.53 -28.56
N ILE A 213 -10.26 15.71 -28.02
CA ILE A 213 -10.78 14.87 -26.93
C ILE A 213 -10.83 13.40 -27.35
N THR A 214 -11.37 13.11 -28.54
CA THR A 214 -11.47 11.73 -29.04
C THR A 214 -10.09 11.07 -29.15
N ALA A 215 -9.09 11.77 -29.71
CA ALA A 215 -7.73 11.26 -29.81
C ALA A 215 -7.10 11.04 -28.42
N GLN A 216 -7.19 12.04 -27.55
CA GLN A 216 -6.55 12.04 -26.24
C GLN A 216 -7.13 11.00 -25.28
N PHE A 217 -8.43 10.71 -25.33
CA PHE A 217 -9.09 9.68 -24.51
C PHE A 217 -9.21 8.31 -25.21
N SER A 218 -8.62 8.16 -26.40
CA SER A 218 -8.36 6.82 -26.98
C SER A 218 -7.14 6.15 -26.33
N LEU A 219 -6.26 6.94 -25.75
CA LEU A 219 -5.12 6.53 -24.93
C LEU A 219 -5.51 6.49 -23.45
N LYS A 220 -4.69 5.82 -22.64
CA LYS A 220 -4.70 6.05 -21.18
C LYS A 220 -4.28 7.50 -20.94
N ASN A 221 -5.16 8.30 -20.33
CA ASN A 221 -4.96 9.73 -20.17
C ASN A 221 -5.63 10.23 -18.88
N THR A 222 -4.82 10.84 -18.03
CA THR A 222 -5.23 11.50 -16.78
C THR A 222 -4.72 12.95 -16.70
N MET A 223 -4.39 13.55 -17.85
CA MET A 223 -4.02 14.96 -17.97
C MET A 223 -5.25 15.85 -17.98
N GLY A 224 -5.28 16.82 -17.07
CA GLY A 224 -6.42 17.72 -16.89
C GLY A 224 -7.69 16.97 -16.45
N TYR A 225 -8.85 17.56 -16.73
CA TYR A 225 -10.14 16.92 -16.43
C TYR A 225 -10.60 15.97 -17.54
N GLY A 226 -11.43 14.98 -17.18
CA GLY A 226 -12.05 14.02 -18.09
C GLY A 226 -13.06 14.65 -19.06
N LEU A 227 -12.59 15.42 -20.05
CA LEU A 227 -13.42 16.17 -21.00
C LEU A 227 -14.24 15.29 -21.93
N ASN A 228 -13.90 14.01 -22.06
CA ASN A 228 -14.74 13.02 -22.76
C ASN A 228 -16.14 12.90 -22.13
N SER A 229 -16.33 13.28 -20.86
CA SER A 229 -17.66 13.42 -20.23
C SER A 229 -18.62 14.30 -21.02
N PHE A 230 -18.14 15.36 -21.65
CA PHE A 230 -18.97 16.23 -22.49
C PHE A 230 -19.36 15.60 -23.82
N LEU A 231 -18.66 14.57 -24.27
CA LEU A 231 -19.04 13.81 -25.47
C LEU A 231 -19.97 12.67 -25.09
N ASP A 232 -19.67 11.96 -24.00
CA ASP A 232 -20.31 10.70 -23.63
C ASP A 232 -21.66 10.90 -22.90
N HIS A 233 -21.93 12.08 -22.33
CA HIS A 233 -23.13 12.30 -21.50
C HIS A 233 -23.89 13.60 -21.82
N ASP A 234 -25.21 13.54 -21.68
CA ASP A 234 -26.10 14.71 -21.81
C ASP A 234 -26.55 15.26 -20.45
N SER A 235 -26.75 14.40 -19.46
CA SER A 235 -27.19 14.79 -18.11
C SER A 235 -26.10 15.57 -17.37
N PRO A 236 -26.37 16.75 -16.80
CA PRO A 236 -25.38 17.48 -16.01
C PRO A 236 -24.91 16.72 -14.77
N ALA A 237 -25.77 15.90 -14.13
CA ALA A 237 -25.33 15.07 -13.00
C ALA A 237 -24.36 13.96 -13.43
N GLN A 238 -24.59 13.35 -14.61
CA GLN A 238 -23.68 12.34 -15.16
C GLN A 238 -22.38 12.95 -15.67
N ILE A 239 -22.43 14.13 -16.30
CA ILE A 239 -21.24 14.89 -16.67
C ILE A 239 -20.41 15.20 -15.42
N LEU A 240 -21.04 15.72 -14.35
CA LEU A 240 -20.36 16.02 -13.10
C LEU A 240 -19.72 14.76 -12.48
N ALA A 241 -20.44 13.64 -12.42
CA ALA A 241 -19.91 12.37 -11.92
C ALA A 241 -18.62 11.97 -12.64
N HIS A 242 -18.62 12.08 -13.96
CA HIS A 242 -17.50 11.66 -14.80
C HIS A 242 -16.38 12.71 -14.89
N LEU A 243 -16.65 13.98 -14.58
CA LEU A 243 -15.62 15.01 -14.37
C LEU A 243 -14.90 14.83 -13.03
N VAL A 244 -15.59 14.37 -11.98
CA VAL A 244 -14.99 14.09 -10.67
C VAL A 244 -13.99 12.93 -10.76
N ILE A 245 -14.21 11.97 -11.67
CA ILE A 245 -13.22 10.94 -12.00
C ILE A 245 -11.98 11.59 -12.62
N GLY A 246 -10.80 11.31 -12.06
CA GLY A 246 -9.56 11.95 -12.51
C GLY A 246 -9.39 13.41 -12.06
N SER A 247 -10.31 13.97 -11.27
CA SER A 247 -10.22 15.36 -10.80
C SER A 247 -9.21 15.60 -9.68
N GLU A 248 -8.64 14.53 -9.11
CA GLU A 248 -7.68 14.59 -8.01
C GLU A 248 -8.20 15.37 -6.79
N GLY A 249 -9.52 15.29 -6.55
CA GLY A 249 -10.21 15.95 -5.45
C GLY A 249 -10.43 17.44 -5.64
N THR A 250 -10.14 18.01 -6.83
CA THR A 250 -10.26 19.45 -7.10
C THR A 250 -11.70 19.91 -7.40
N LEU A 251 -12.63 18.98 -7.65
CA LEU A 251 -14.02 19.31 -8.04
C LEU A 251 -15.08 18.89 -7.00
N GLY A 252 -14.73 18.04 -6.04
CA GLY A 252 -15.63 17.58 -4.99
C GLY A 252 -15.09 16.36 -4.26
N PHE A 253 -15.76 15.99 -3.16
CA PHE A 253 -15.45 14.79 -2.40
C PHE A 253 -16.36 13.63 -2.84
N VAL A 254 -15.77 12.45 -3.04
CA VAL A 254 -16.52 11.21 -3.34
C VAL A 254 -16.75 10.45 -2.04
N ALA A 255 -17.98 10.46 -1.54
CA ALA A 255 -18.35 9.76 -0.31
C ALA A 255 -18.60 8.26 -0.51
N GLU A 256 -19.05 7.89 -1.71
CA GLU A 256 -19.36 6.51 -2.11
C GLU A 256 -19.41 6.41 -3.63
N ALA A 257 -19.02 5.27 -4.19
CA ALA A 257 -19.19 4.94 -5.60
C ALA A 257 -19.80 3.55 -5.78
N VAL A 258 -20.63 3.40 -6.81
CA VAL A 258 -21.16 2.12 -7.29
C VAL A 258 -20.51 1.80 -8.63
N PHE A 259 -19.89 0.62 -8.71
CA PHE A 259 -19.23 0.14 -9.92
C PHE A 259 -19.93 -1.10 -10.46
N ARG A 260 -20.02 -1.18 -11.79
CA ARG A 260 -20.17 -2.45 -12.50
C ARG A 260 -18.85 -3.21 -12.40
N THR A 261 -18.90 -4.45 -11.97
CA THR A 261 -17.71 -5.31 -11.88
C THR A 261 -17.41 -5.96 -13.24
N VAL A 262 -16.25 -6.58 -13.36
CA VAL A 262 -15.86 -7.39 -14.52
C VAL A 262 -15.64 -8.85 -14.13
N PRO A 263 -15.69 -9.81 -15.07
CA PRO A 263 -15.33 -11.20 -14.79
C PRO A 263 -13.91 -11.32 -14.24
N ALA A 264 -13.73 -12.18 -13.23
CA ALA A 264 -12.42 -12.62 -12.79
C ALA A 264 -12.08 -13.96 -13.47
N HIS A 265 -11.38 -13.88 -14.60
CA HIS A 265 -10.92 -15.05 -15.34
C HIS A 265 -10.02 -15.93 -14.45
N ARG A 266 -10.32 -17.23 -14.40
CA ARG A 266 -9.66 -18.19 -13.49
C ARG A 266 -8.49 -18.92 -14.15
N LEU A 267 -8.45 -18.93 -15.49
CA LEU A 267 -7.42 -19.59 -16.26
C LEU A 267 -6.56 -18.54 -16.92
N ALA A 268 -5.25 -18.77 -16.93
CA ALA A 268 -4.31 -17.88 -17.58
C ALA A 268 -3.02 -18.60 -17.92
N ALA A 269 -2.36 -18.10 -18.95
CA ALA A 269 -1.07 -18.58 -19.43
C ALA A 269 -0.15 -17.38 -19.63
N THR A 270 1.04 -17.44 -19.04
CA THR A 270 1.98 -16.31 -18.98
C THR A 270 3.32 -16.73 -19.56
N GLY A 271 3.98 -15.84 -20.30
CA GLY A 271 5.32 -16.07 -20.82
C GLY A 271 6.18 -14.81 -20.78
N LEU A 272 7.49 -15.02 -20.76
CA LEU A 272 8.47 -13.94 -20.83
C LEU A 272 9.20 -14.01 -22.18
N LEU A 273 8.96 -13.00 -23.03
CA LEU A 273 9.58 -12.90 -24.35
C LEU A 273 10.82 -12.03 -24.23
N VAL A 274 12.01 -12.59 -24.43
CA VAL A 274 13.27 -11.83 -24.33
C VAL A 274 13.74 -11.44 -25.73
N PHE A 275 13.97 -10.15 -25.95
CA PHE A 275 14.44 -9.56 -27.20
C PHE A 275 15.89 -9.07 -27.05
N PRO A 276 16.68 -9.02 -28.13
CA PRO A 276 18.04 -8.50 -28.08
C PRO A 276 18.11 -7.02 -27.70
N THR A 277 17.12 -6.21 -28.08
CA THR A 277 17.06 -4.78 -27.74
C THR A 277 15.65 -4.30 -27.40
N LEU A 278 15.57 -3.16 -26.70
CA LEU A 278 14.31 -2.45 -26.42
C LEU A 278 13.54 -2.08 -27.71
N SER A 279 14.24 -1.52 -28.69
CA SER A 279 13.65 -1.13 -29.98
C SER A 279 13.01 -2.33 -30.71
N GLN A 280 13.66 -3.51 -30.70
CA GLN A 280 13.11 -4.73 -31.28
C GLN A 280 11.87 -5.25 -30.53
N ALA A 281 11.86 -5.15 -29.19
CA ALA A 281 10.68 -5.49 -28.41
C ALA A 281 9.49 -4.57 -28.79
N MET A 282 9.72 -3.25 -28.84
CA MET A 282 8.67 -2.28 -29.17
C MET A 282 8.17 -2.41 -30.61
N ALA A 283 9.04 -2.73 -31.56
CA ALA A 283 8.66 -2.98 -32.96
C ALA A 283 7.73 -4.20 -33.12
N SER A 284 7.76 -5.17 -32.20
CA SER A 284 6.87 -6.35 -32.22
C SER A 284 5.47 -6.10 -31.65
N MET A 285 5.24 -4.93 -31.05
CA MET A 285 4.00 -4.64 -30.32
C MET A 285 2.74 -4.69 -31.19
N PRO A 286 2.70 -4.20 -32.45
CA PRO A 286 1.51 -4.30 -33.28
C PRO A 286 1.03 -5.75 -33.47
N ASP A 287 1.95 -6.68 -33.72
CA ASP A 287 1.63 -8.10 -33.91
C ASP A 287 1.18 -8.76 -32.59
N LEU A 288 1.85 -8.44 -31.47
CA LEU A 288 1.46 -8.92 -30.15
C LEU A 288 0.08 -8.40 -29.72
N VAL A 289 -0.23 -7.13 -29.98
CA VAL A 289 -1.55 -6.55 -29.68
C VAL A 289 -2.63 -7.21 -30.52
N ALA A 290 -2.36 -7.51 -31.80
CA ALA A 290 -3.28 -8.21 -32.68
C ALA A 290 -3.62 -9.63 -32.20
N ALA A 291 -2.76 -10.27 -31.40
CA ALA A 291 -3.02 -11.55 -30.74
C ALA A 291 -3.91 -11.44 -29.48
N GLU A 292 -4.35 -10.24 -29.13
CA GLU A 292 -5.26 -9.92 -28.01
C GLU A 292 -4.85 -10.48 -26.64
N PRO A 293 -3.59 -10.33 -26.19
CA PRO A 293 -3.21 -10.68 -24.83
C PRO A 293 -3.97 -9.81 -23.83
N ALA A 294 -4.23 -10.34 -22.63
CA ALA A 294 -4.79 -9.57 -21.53
C ALA A 294 -3.80 -8.48 -21.08
N ALA A 295 -2.51 -8.80 -21.01
CA ALA A 295 -1.43 -7.88 -20.64
C ALA A 295 -0.16 -8.11 -21.50
N VAL A 296 0.58 -7.02 -21.75
CA VAL A 296 1.95 -7.03 -22.30
C VAL A 296 2.76 -5.99 -21.54
N GLU A 297 3.68 -6.46 -20.70
CA GLU A 297 4.41 -5.65 -19.75
C GLU A 297 5.90 -5.59 -20.10
N LEU A 298 6.43 -4.39 -20.31
CA LEU A 298 7.84 -4.16 -20.65
C LEU A 298 8.75 -4.19 -19.41
N LEU A 299 9.91 -4.83 -19.57
CA LEU A 299 11.08 -4.73 -18.71
C LEU A 299 12.30 -4.44 -19.60
N ASP A 300 12.97 -3.30 -19.41
CA ASP A 300 14.24 -3.02 -20.10
C ASP A 300 15.44 -3.76 -19.48
N ALA A 301 16.64 -3.50 -20.02
CA ALA A 301 17.87 -4.15 -19.55
C ALA A 301 18.14 -3.90 -18.06
N GLU A 302 17.91 -2.68 -17.57
CA GLU A 302 18.17 -2.37 -16.17
C GLU A 302 17.11 -2.99 -15.25
N SER A 303 15.85 -3.05 -15.70
CA SER A 303 14.78 -3.81 -15.04
C SER A 303 15.16 -5.29 -14.88
N LEU A 304 15.70 -5.90 -15.94
CA LEU A 304 16.11 -7.30 -15.94
C LEU A 304 17.25 -7.55 -14.95
N ARG A 305 18.24 -6.65 -14.87
CA ARG A 305 19.33 -6.75 -13.87
C ARG A 305 18.81 -6.70 -12.44
N VAL A 306 17.84 -5.84 -12.16
CA VAL A 306 17.19 -5.78 -10.84
C VAL A 306 16.38 -7.05 -10.58
N ALA A 307 15.61 -7.51 -11.57
CA ALA A 307 14.81 -8.74 -11.49
C ALA A 307 15.66 -9.98 -11.17
N GLN A 308 16.89 -10.07 -11.69
CA GLN A 308 17.83 -11.18 -11.41
C GLN A 308 18.19 -11.32 -9.92
N THR A 309 18.07 -10.23 -9.14
CA THR A 309 18.37 -10.24 -7.70
C THR A 309 17.20 -10.75 -6.85
N ASP A 310 16.01 -10.91 -7.42
CA ASP A 310 14.84 -11.37 -6.69
C ASP A 310 14.96 -12.86 -6.30
N PRO A 311 14.64 -13.24 -5.05
CA PRO A 311 14.64 -14.64 -4.62
C PRO A 311 13.71 -15.55 -5.45
N LYS A 312 12.68 -15.00 -6.10
CA LYS A 312 11.74 -15.73 -6.96
C LYS A 312 12.09 -15.73 -8.44
N ALA A 313 13.21 -15.13 -8.84
CA ALA A 313 13.67 -15.22 -10.23
C ALA A 313 13.91 -16.68 -10.63
N ASP A 314 13.45 -17.05 -11.82
CA ASP A 314 13.61 -18.38 -12.40
C ASP A 314 15.01 -18.57 -13.01
N ASP A 315 15.32 -19.79 -13.45
CA ASP A 315 16.63 -20.11 -14.04
C ASP A 315 16.90 -19.34 -15.34
N VAL A 316 15.87 -19.04 -16.13
CA VAL A 316 16.00 -18.27 -17.37
C VAL A 316 16.49 -16.86 -17.06
N LEU A 317 15.81 -16.16 -16.15
CA LEU A 317 16.23 -14.83 -15.70
C LEU A 317 17.62 -14.89 -15.06
N ARG A 318 17.89 -15.85 -14.18
CA ARG A 318 19.19 -15.96 -13.47
C ARG A 318 20.38 -16.21 -14.38
N THR A 319 20.19 -16.94 -15.48
CA THR A 319 21.28 -17.31 -16.40
C THR A 319 21.44 -16.32 -17.56
N LEU A 320 20.47 -15.44 -17.80
CA LEU A 320 20.53 -14.43 -18.85
C LEU A 320 21.71 -13.45 -18.63
N THR A 321 22.59 -13.33 -19.62
CA THR A 321 23.64 -12.29 -19.58
C THR A 321 23.09 -10.99 -20.16
N VAL A 322 22.63 -10.09 -19.29
CA VAL A 322 21.91 -8.88 -19.69
C VAL A 322 22.85 -7.79 -20.22
N ALA A 323 22.96 -7.71 -21.55
CA ALA A 323 23.52 -6.57 -22.28
C ALA A 323 22.44 -5.49 -22.56
N GLU A 324 21.91 -5.42 -23.78
CA GLU A 324 20.91 -4.43 -24.22
C GLU A 324 19.48 -4.99 -24.27
N HIS A 325 19.30 -6.21 -23.76
CA HIS A 325 18.03 -6.95 -23.85
C HIS A 325 16.86 -6.19 -23.25
N ALA A 326 15.68 -6.45 -23.81
CA ALA A 326 14.40 -6.11 -23.19
C ALA A 326 13.54 -7.37 -23.11
N ALA A 327 12.58 -7.40 -22.19
CA ALA A 327 11.62 -8.47 -22.09
C ALA A 327 10.18 -7.96 -22.08
N LEU A 328 9.29 -8.74 -22.67
CA LEU A 328 7.85 -8.54 -22.60
C LEU A 328 7.22 -9.70 -21.82
N LEU A 329 6.65 -9.41 -20.66
CA LEU A 329 5.81 -10.35 -19.93
C LEU A 329 4.40 -10.30 -20.53
N VAL A 330 4.01 -11.39 -21.21
CA VAL A 330 2.72 -11.53 -21.88
C VAL A 330 1.81 -12.47 -21.10
N GLU A 331 0.52 -12.14 -21.00
CA GLU A 331 -0.47 -13.01 -20.37
C GLU A 331 -1.78 -13.01 -21.15
N TRP A 332 -2.34 -14.20 -21.36
CA TRP A 332 -3.74 -14.38 -21.74
C TRP A 332 -4.54 -14.87 -20.54
N GLN A 333 -5.78 -14.38 -20.42
CA GLN A 333 -6.70 -14.76 -19.35
C GLN A 333 -8.04 -15.19 -19.96
N GLU A 334 -8.57 -16.31 -19.50
CA GLU A 334 -9.81 -16.89 -20.04
C GLU A 334 -10.66 -17.53 -18.94
N SER A 335 -11.96 -17.66 -19.24
CA SER A 335 -12.91 -18.39 -18.37
C SER A 335 -13.01 -19.87 -18.72
N HIS A 336 -12.64 -20.26 -19.95
CA HIS A 336 -12.79 -21.62 -20.48
C HIS A 336 -11.44 -22.15 -20.99
N SER A 337 -11.16 -23.43 -20.70
CA SER A 337 -9.88 -24.06 -21.03
C SER A 337 -9.64 -24.18 -22.53
N ASP A 338 -10.70 -24.39 -23.32
CA ASP A 338 -10.57 -24.52 -24.78
C ASP A 338 -10.08 -23.20 -25.40
N HIS A 339 -10.66 -22.07 -24.97
CA HIS A 339 -10.21 -20.74 -25.41
C HIS A 339 -8.75 -20.48 -25.03
N LEU A 340 -8.35 -20.81 -23.81
CA LEU A 340 -6.95 -20.65 -23.40
C LEU A 340 -6.00 -21.50 -24.25
N SER A 341 -6.42 -22.71 -24.61
CA SER A 341 -5.63 -23.62 -25.47
C SER A 341 -5.51 -23.10 -26.90
N ASP A 342 -6.52 -22.42 -27.41
CA ASP A 342 -6.46 -21.76 -28.71
C ASP A 342 -5.55 -20.51 -28.68
N ARG A 343 -5.58 -19.73 -27.59
CA ARG A 343 -4.64 -18.61 -27.38
C ARG A 343 -3.19 -19.08 -27.33
N GLU A 344 -2.92 -20.19 -26.65
CA GLU A 344 -1.58 -20.79 -26.61
C GLU A 344 -1.10 -21.24 -27.98
N ARG A 345 -1.97 -21.90 -28.77
CA ARG A 345 -1.61 -22.33 -30.13
C ARG A 345 -1.28 -21.14 -31.03
N ALA A 346 -2.07 -20.07 -30.95
CA ALA A 346 -1.81 -18.84 -31.70
C ALA A 346 -0.48 -18.19 -31.26
N ALA A 347 -0.17 -18.19 -29.96
CA ALA A 347 1.10 -17.69 -29.46
C ALA A 347 2.30 -18.55 -29.93
N ASP A 348 2.16 -19.88 -29.95
CA ASP A 348 3.18 -20.80 -30.47
C ASP A 348 3.45 -20.62 -31.97
N GLU A 349 2.45 -20.18 -32.74
CA GLU A 349 2.59 -19.80 -34.16
C GLU A 349 3.25 -18.42 -34.34
N LEU A 350 2.96 -17.48 -33.45
CA LEU A 350 3.49 -16.10 -33.50
C LEU A 350 4.95 -16.01 -33.02
N PHE A 351 5.32 -16.62 -31.90
CA PHE A 351 6.63 -16.43 -31.29
C PHE A 351 7.82 -16.74 -32.22
N PRO A 352 7.78 -17.74 -33.12
CA PRO A 352 8.84 -17.99 -34.07
C PRO A 352 9.07 -16.87 -35.11
N SER A 353 8.06 -16.02 -35.37
CA SER A 353 8.22 -14.87 -36.28
C SER A 353 8.82 -13.64 -35.58
N LEU A 354 8.95 -13.68 -34.26
CA LEU A 354 9.55 -12.61 -33.47
C LEU A 354 11.06 -12.81 -33.34
N SER A 355 11.83 -11.72 -33.37
CA SER A 355 13.29 -11.72 -33.21
C SER A 355 13.70 -11.90 -31.74
N LEU A 356 13.38 -13.05 -31.15
CA LEU A 356 13.65 -13.36 -29.74
C LEU A 356 15.11 -13.79 -29.52
N ALA A 357 15.70 -13.34 -28.42
CA ALA A 357 17.03 -13.73 -27.94
C ALA A 357 17.04 -15.05 -27.17
N ALA A 358 15.87 -15.52 -26.72
CA ALA A 358 15.69 -16.78 -26.02
C ALA A 358 14.39 -17.47 -26.48
N PRO A 359 14.29 -18.82 -26.39
CA PRO A 359 13.04 -19.52 -26.65
C PRO A 359 11.93 -19.04 -25.71
N ALA A 360 10.77 -18.68 -26.25
CA ALA A 360 9.60 -18.29 -25.48
C ALA A 360 8.57 -19.42 -25.40
N ARG A 361 7.97 -19.61 -24.22
CA ARG A 361 6.83 -20.50 -23.98
C ARG A 361 5.88 -19.87 -22.97
N LEU A 362 4.61 -20.26 -23.05
CA LEU A 362 3.62 -19.93 -22.05
C LEU A 362 3.57 -21.01 -20.97
N SER A 363 3.44 -20.62 -19.70
CA SER A 363 3.20 -21.50 -18.57
C SER A 363 1.81 -21.26 -17.99
N ARG A 364 1.08 -22.34 -17.74
CA ARG A 364 -0.18 -22.35 -16.96
C ARG A 364 0.07 -22.54 -15.47
N ASP A 365 1.29 -22.90 -15.06
CA ASP A 365 1.60 -23.18 -13.66
C ASP A 365 1.41 -21.94 -12.79
N SER A 366 0.63 -22.07 -11.73
CA SER A 366 0.29 -20.94 -10.88
C SER A 366 1.48 -20.36 -10.11
N GLY A 367 2.48 -21.19 -9.80
CA GLY A 367 3.70 -20.78 -9.10
C GLY A 367 4.61 -19.96 -10.00
N ASP A 368 4.92 -20.47 -11.19
CA ASP A 368 5.74 -19.79 -12.20
C ASP A 368 5.15 -18.42 -12.56
N ARG A 369 3.84 -18.40 -12.85
CA ARG A 369 3.11 -17.18 -13.19
C ARG A 369 3.14 -16.17 -12.04
N ALA A 370 2.90 -16.63 -10.81
CA ALA A 370 2.92 -15.76 -9.63
C ALA A 370 4.31 -15.19 -9.36
N ALA A 371 5.38 -15.94 -9.65
CA ALA A 371 6.76 -15.47 -9.54
C ALA A 371 7.07 -14.33 -10.53
N LEU A 372 6.74 -14.51 -11.81
CA LEU A 372 6.93 -13.47 -12.84
C LEU A 372 6.13 -12.20 -12.52
N TRP A 373 4.86 -12.34 -12.14
CA TRP A 373 4.03 -11.19 -11.75
C TRP A 373 4.50 -10.53 -10.45
N HIS A 374 5.05 -11.29 -9.50
CA HIS A 374 5.64 -10.74 -8.28
C HIS A 374 6.80 -9.79 -8.62
N ILE A 375 7.71 -10.24 -9.49
CA ILE A 375 8.84 -9.46 -9.97
C ILE A 375 8.34 -8.19 -10.69
N ARG A 376 7.43 -8.33 -11.66
CA ARG A 376 6.91 -7.19 -12.44
C ARG A 376 6.16 -6.17 -11.56
N LYS A 377 5.33 -6.61 -10.60
CA LYS A 377 4.60 -5.72 -9.68
C LYS A 377 5.52 -5.06 -8.65
N GLY A 378 6.56 -5.77 -8.21
CA GLY A 378 7.55 -5.27 -7.24
C GLY A 378 8.62 -4.36 -7.85
N LEU A 379 8.81 -4.41 -9.18
CA LEU A 379 9.92 -3.79 -9.90
C LEU A 379 10.15 -2.32 -9.53
N TYR A 380 9.12 -1.48 -9.54
CA TYR A 380 9.23 -0.06 -9.18
C TYR A 380 9.92 0.12 -7.82
N ALA A 381 9.42 -0.56 -6.80
CA ALA A 381 9.93 -0.39 -5.46
C ALA A 381 11.33 -1.01 -5.31
N SER A 382 11.64 -2.10 -6.00
CA SER A 382 12.98 -2.70 -6.02
C SER A 382 14.02 -1.79 -6.68
N VAL A 383 13.71 -1.22 -7.85
CA VAL A 383 14.56 -0.25 -8.55
C VAL A 383 14.76 0.98 -7.69
N ALA A 384 13.67 1.58 -7.19
CA ALA A 384 13.75 2.76 -6.35
C ALA A 384 14.46 2.48 -5.01
N GLY A 385 14.36 1.27 -4.46
CA GLY A 385 15.08 0.85 -3.27
C GLY A 385 16.58 0.62 -3.48
N ALA A 386 17.01 0.42 -4.73
CA ALA A 386 18.42 0.27 -5.12
C ALA A 386 19.10 1.62 -5.43
N ARG A 387 18.36 2.74 -5.35
CA ARG A 387 18.89 4.08 -5.59
C ARG A 387 19.99 4.45 -4.58
N PRO A 388 20.92 5.34 -4.94
CA PRO A 388 21.90 5.86 -3.98
C PRO A 388 21.23 6.56 -2.79
N SER A 389 21.77 6.38 -1.58
CA SER A 389 21.25 7.07 -0.39
C SER A 389 21.31 8.60 -0.55
N GLY A 390 20.29 9.28 -0.03
CA GLY A 390 20.13 10.73 -0.17
C GLY A 390 19.65 11.19 -1.56
N THR A 391 19.13 10.30 -2.39
CA THR A 391 18.45 10.64 -3.66
C THR A 391 16.95 10.38 -3.55
N THR A 392 16.17 11.11 -4.35
CA THR A 392 14.73 10.88 -4.54
C THR A 392 14.52 10.11 -5.84
N ALA A 393 13.73 9.03 -5.79
CA ALA A 393 13.31 8.31 -6.98
C ALA A 393 12.03 8.94 -7.53
N LEU A 394 12.07 9.36 -8.79
CA LEU A 394 10.94 9.90 -9.53
C LEU A 394 10.45 8.85 -10.49
N LEU A 395 9.15 8.56 -10.44
CA LEU A 395 8.49 7.69 -11.40
C LEU A 395 7.53 8.52 -12.24
N GLU A 396 7.87 8.67 -13.52
CA GLU A 396 7.00 9.31 -14.50
C GLU A 396 6.28 8.26 -15.35
N ASP A 397 5.13 8.66 -15.90
CA ASP A 397 4.27 7.84 -16.74
C ASP A 397 3.74 8.66 -17.91
N VAL A 398 3.96 8.16 -19.11
CA VAL A 398 3.55 8.80 -20.37
C VAL A 398 2.89 7.75 -21.25
N ALA A 399 2.08 8.19 -22.22
CA ALA A 399 1.57 7.28 -23.23
C ALA A 399 1.60 7.91 -24.63
N VAL A 400 1.86 7.07 -25.62
CA VAL A 400 1.79 7.40 -27.06
C VAL A 400 0.98 6.33 -27.78
N PRO A 401 0.47 6.59 -28.99
CA PRO A 401 -0.06 5.54 -29.84
C PRO A 401 0.96 4.41 -30.01
N VAL A 402 0.54 3.14 -29.93
CA VAL A 402 1.43 1.96 -30.00
C VAL A 402 2.44 2.01 -31.16
N PRO A 403 2.09 2.47 -32.39
CA PRO A 403 3.07 2.60 -33.48
C PRO A 403 4.23 3.57 -33.21
N ALA A 404 4.07 4.55 -32.31
CA ALA A 404 5.09 5.52 -31.94
C ALA A 404 5.93 5.10 -30.72
N LEU A 405 5.65 3.94 -30.13
CA LEU A 405 6.26 3.50 -28.87
C LEU A 405 7.77 3.27 -28.99
N ALA A 406 8.22 2.70 -30.11
CA ALA A 406 9.64 2.44 -30.37
C ALA A 406 10.45 3.75 -30.47
N GLU A 407 9.92 4.74 -31.20
CA GLU A 407 10.54 6.06 -31.35
C GLU A 407 10.66 6.77 -30.01
N LEU A 408 9.59 6.78 -29.19
CA LEU A 408 9.64 7.37 -27.86
C LEU A 408 10.65 6.68 -26.94
N CYS A 409 10.79 5.35 -27.00
CA CYS A 409 11.80 4.62 -26.22
C CYS A 409 13.23 5.04 -26.61
N ASP A 410 13.50 5.21 -27.90
CA ASP A 410 14.81 5.64 -28.42
C ASP A 410 15.09 7.10 -27.98
N GLU A 411 14.11 7.98 -28.08
CA GLU A 411 14.20 9.37 -27.62
C GLU A 411 14.44 9.46 -26.10
N LEU A 412 13.67 8.75 -25.28
CA LEU A 412 13.87 8.72 -23.83
C LEU A 412 15.27 8.22 -23.44
N THR A 413 15.76 7.18 -24.12
CA THR A 413 17.11 6.66 -23.91
C THR A 413 18.16 7.73 -24.23
N ALA A 414 17.98 8.47 -25.34
CA ALA A 414 18.86 9.58 -25.69
C ALA A 414 18.79 10.72 -24.67
N LEU A 415 17.60 11.02 -24.13
CA LEU A 415 17.43 12.03 -23.08
C LEU A 415 18.12 11.64 -21.77
N PHE A 416 18.06 10.37 -21.35
CA PHE A 416 18.80 9.91 -20.17
C PHE A 416 20.31 10.12 -20.34
N VAL A 417 20.87 9.82 -21.51
CA VAL A 417 22.29 10.07 -21.79
C VAL A 417 22.60 11.57 -21.79
N ARG A 418 21.79 12.37 -22.48
CA ARG A 418 21.98 13.83 -22.61
C ARG A 418 21.96 14.53 -21.26
N HIS A 419 21.02 14.16 -20.40
CA HIS A 419 20.81 14.75 -19.07
C HIS A 419 21.57 14.01 -17.96
N ARG A 420 22.40 13.01 -18.30
CA ARG A 420 23.26 12.27 -17.37
C ARG A 420 22.48 11.53 -16.28
N TYR A 421 21.34 10.94 -16.64
CA TYR A 421 20.59 10.01 -15.79
C TYR A 421 21.03 8.57 -16.06
N GLU A 422 22.02 8.13 -15.28
CA GLU A 422 22.56 6.77 -15.35
C GLU A 422 21.60 5.76 -14.73
N ARG A 423 21.55 4.55 -15.32
CA ARG A 423 20.74 3.42 -14.80
C ARG A 423 19.26 3.76 -14.62
N SER A 424 18.75 4.67 -15.45
CA SER A 424 17.31 4.89 -15.61
C SER A 424 16.69 3.61 -16.14
N VAL A 425 15.46 3.37 -15.71
CA VAL A 425 14.71 2.16 -16.05
C VAL A 425 13.49 2.56 -16.85
N ILE A 426 13.22 1.88 -17.97
CA ILE A 426 11.97 1.94 -18.73
C ILE A 426 11.20 0.62 -18.55
N PHE A 427 9.95 0.74 -18.14
CA PHE A 427 9.02 -0.38 -18.00
C PHE A 427 7.60 0.10 -18.27
N GLY A 428 6.58 -0.76 -18.36
CA GLY A 428 5.21 -0.27 -18.50
C GLY A 428 4.24 -1.18 -19.24
N HIS A 429 3.06 -0.65 -19.50
CA HIS A 429 1.95 -1.31 -20.16
C HIS A 429 2.07 -1.13 -21.67
N ALA A 430 3.00 -1.86 -22.29
CA ALA A 430 3.35 -1.70 -23.70
C ALA A 430 2.14 -1.90 -24.63
N LYS A 431 1.22 -2.81 -24.27
CA LYS A 431 -0.05 -3.02 -24.98
C LYS A 431 -0.87 -1.74 -25.18
N ASP A 432 -0.86 -0.85 -24.19
CA ASP A 432 -1.63 0.39 -24.17
C ASP A 432 -0.79 1.61 -24.60
N GLY A 433 0.44 1.39 -25.08
CA GLY A 433 1.38 2.46 -25.43
C GLY A 433 1.84 3.30 -24.24
N ASN A 434 1.67 2.80 -23.02
CA ASN A 434 1.97 3.49 -21.77
C ASN A 434 3.33 3.04 -21.23
N LEU A 435 4.26 3.99 -21.13
CA LEU A 435 5.60 3.80 -20.57
C LEU A 435 5.71 4.47 -19.21
N HIS A 436 6.54 3.85 -18.38
CA HIS A 436 6.95 4.32 -17.07
C HIS A 436 8.46 4.41 -17.10
N PHE A 437 9.03 5.48 -16.55
CA PHE A 437 10.47 5.56 -16.38
C PHE A 437 10.87 6.16 -15.05
N MET A 438 12.06 5.78 -14.58
CA MET A 438 12.58 6.22 -13.30
C MET A 438 13.81 7.09 -13.43
N LEU A 439 13.80 8.22 -12.71
CA LEU A 439 14.95 9.09 -12.51
C LEU A 439 15.35 9.08 -11.04
N ASN A 440 16.65 9.20 -10.75
CA ASN A 440 17.15 9.45 -9.40
C ASN A 440 17.75 10.85 -9.35
N GLU A 441 17.24 11.70 -8.46
CA GLU A 441 17.66 13.10 -8.37
C GLU A 441 18.05 13.53 -6.95
N ARG A 442 18.95 14.51 -6.88
CA ARG A 442 19.30 15.27 -5.68
C ARG A 442 18.82 16.72 -5.84
N PHE A 443 17.63 17.01 -5.34
CA PHE A 443 16.99 18.32 -5.51
C PHE A 443 17.66 19.47 -4.75
N ASP A 444 18.58 19.17 -3.83
CA ASP A 444 19.39 20.18 -3.15
C ASP A 444 20.50 20.76 -4.03
N THR A 445 20.82 20.12 -5.17
CA THR A 445 22.00 20.44 -5.98
C THR A 445 21.75 20.51 -7.49
N GLU A 446 20.76 19.81 -8.03
CA GLU A 446 20.63 19.60 -9.49
C GLU A 446 19.21 19.90 -10.03
N LEU A 447 18.55 20.96 -9.55
CA LEU A 447 17.17 21.30 -9.95
C LEU A 447 17.06 21.65 -11.45
N GLU A 448 18.05 22.35 -12.01
CA GLU A 448 18.08 22.77 -13.41
C GLU A 448 18.11 21.57 -14.37
N ARG A 449 18.77 20.48 -13.97
CA ARG A 449 18.84 19.24 -14.75
C ARG A 449 17.48 18.59 -14.90
N TYR A 450 16.74 18.49 -13.79
CA TYR A 450 15.38 17.97 -13.79
C TYR A 450 14.42 18.84 -14.62
N ALA A 451 14.52 20.18 -14.49
CA ALA A 451 13.73 21.10 -15.28
C ALA A 451 13.99 20.95 -16.79
N ALA A 452 15.26 20.88 -17.20
CA ALA A 452 15.64 20.71 -18.60
C ALA A 452 15.21 19.35 -19.17
N PHE A 453 15.37 18.26 -18.41
CA PHE A 453 14.87 16.94 -18.81
C PHE A 453 13.36 16.94 -18.98
N THR A 454 12.63 17.57 -18.06
CA THR A 454 11.16 17.61 -18.10
C THR A 454 10.66 18.32 -19.36
N GLU A 455 11.27 19.45 -19.71
CA GLU A 455 10.91 20.20 -20.93
C GLU A 455 11.17 19.39 -22.21
N ASP A 456 12.35 18.76 -22.33
CA ASP A 456 12.69 17.91 -23.47
C ASP A 456 11.75 16.68 -23.59
N MET A 457 11.40 16.06 -22.45
CA MET A 457 10.49 14.92 -22.38
C MET A 457 9.05 15.31 -22.76
N VAL A 458 8.60 16.50 -22.34
CA VAL A 458 7.29 17.05 -22.75
C VAL A 458 7.22 17.22 -24.27
N GLU A 459 8.28 17.76 -24.88
CA GLU A 459 8.32 17.95 -26.34
C GLU A 459 8.28 16.63 -27.10
N ALA A 460 9.07 15.64 -26.67
CA ALA A 460 9.13 14.29 -27.25
C ALA A 460 7.74 13.62 -27.25
N VAL A 461 7.07 13.59 -26.09
CA VAL A 461 5.77 12.93 -25.95
C VAL A 461 4.67 13.63 -26.75
N LEU A 462 4.62 14.97 -26.71
CA LEU A 462 3.58 15.72 -27.44
C LEU A 462 3.79 15.67 -28.96
N SER A 463 5.04 15.66 -29.42
CA SER A 463 5.38 15.48 -30.84
C SER A 463 4.96 14.11 -31.37
N GLY A 464 5.08 13.07 -30.55
CA GLY A 464 4.55 11.72 -30.83
C GLY A 464 3.03 11.60 -30.75
N GLY A 465 2.30 12.71 -30.52
CA GLY A 465 0.84 12.70 -30.38
C GLY A 465 0.34 12.04 -29.10
N GLY A 466 1.20 11.94 -28.09
CA GLY A 466 0.93 11.28 -26.83
C GLY A 466 0.23 12.13 -25.78
N THR A 467 0.31 11.64 -24.54
CA THR A 467 -0.13 12.31 -23.32
C THR A 467 0.93 12.21 -22.24
N LEU A 468 1.08 13.31 -21.49
CA LEU A 468 2.08 13.46 -20.45
C LEU A 468 1.77 12.70 -19.16
N LYS A 469 0.53 12.23 -19.00
CA LYS A 469 0.10 11.38 -17.87
C LYS A 469 -0.91 10.35 -18.30
N ALA A 470 -0.57 9.08 -18.10
CA ALA A 470 -1.39 7.96 -18.51
C ALA A 470 -2.30 7.47 -17.38
N GLU A 471 -1.77 7.33 -16.16
CA GLU A 471 -2.48 6.72 -15.02
C GLU A 471 -2.25 7.41 -13.67
N HIS A 472 -1.10 8.07 -13.47
CA HIS A 472 -0.70 8.56 -12.13
C HIS A 472 -1.34 9.91 -11.74
N GLY A 473 -2.19 10.47 -12.60
CA GLY A 473 -2.78 11.81 -12.42
C GLY A 473 -1.87 12.93 -12.95
N THR A 474 -2.47 14.07 -13.26
CA THR A 474 -1.77 15.32 -13.60
C THR A 474 -0.91 15.79 -12.42
N GLY A 475 -1.50 15.73 -11.22
CA GLY A 475 -0.87 16.17 -10.00
C GLY A 475 -0.38 17.62 -10.04
N ARG A 476 0.69 17.88 -9.29
CA ARG A 476 1.49 19.11 -9.36
C ARG A 476 2.53 19.01 -10.48
N VAL A 477 2.96 17.78 -10.77
CA VAL A 477 4.09 17.50 -11.67
C VAL A 477 3.83 17.92 -13.11
N MET A 478 2.61 17.72 -13.63
CA MET A 478 2.28 18.09 -15.01
C MET A 478 1.23 19.20 -15.12
N ALA A 479 0.78 19.78 -14.00
CA ALA A 479 -0.21 20.88 -14.02
C ALA A 479 0.20 22.07 -14.92
N PRO A 480 1.48 22.53 -14.94
CA PRO A 480 1.91 23.61 -15.85
C PRO A 480 1.75 23.28 -17.34
N PHE A 481 1.73 22.00 -17.70
CA PHE A 481 1.77 21.54 -19.10
C PHE A 481 0.39 21.17 -19.66
N VAL A 482 -0.69 21.23 -18.86
CA VAL A 482 -2.05 20.92 -19.32
C VAL A 482 -2.45 21.78 -20.51
N ARG A 483 -2.17 23.09 -20.46
CA ARG A 483 -2.45 24.01 -21.57
C ARG A 483 -1.70 23.62 -22.84
N ARG A 484 -0.46 23.11 -22.73
CA ARG A 484 0.35 22.70 -23.87
C ARG A 484 -0.22 21.46 -24.56
N GLN A 485 -0.70 20.46 -23.80
CA GLN A 485 -1.33 19.27 -24.37
C GLN A 485 -2.69 19.57 -25.02
N TYR A 486 -3.51 20.40 -24.39
CA TYR A 486 -4.91 20.62 -24.82
C TYR A 486 -5.15 21.84 -25.69
N GLY A 487 -4.22 22.81 -25.69
CA GLY A 487 -4.38 24.12 -26.30
C GLY A 487 -5.37 25.02 -25.55
N ASP A 488 -5.44 26.28 -25.97
CA ASP A 488 -6.16 27.35 -25.26
C ASP A 488 -7.65 27.06 -25.04
N GLU A 489 -8.35 26.59 -26.06
CA GLU A 489 -9.80 26.39 -26.00
C GLU A 489 -10.21 25.38 -24.92
N LEU A 490 -9.60 24.19 -24.93
CA LEU A 490 -9.92 23.13 -23.98
C LEU A 490 -9.34 23.42 -22.59
N TYR A 491 -8.22 24.14 -22.51
CA TYR A 491 -7.70 24.62 -21.23
C TYR A 491 -8.67 25.60 -20.56
N GLU A 492 -9.24 26.54 -21.32
CA GLU A 492 -10.26 27.46 -20.78
C GLU A 492 -11.55 26.74 -20.36
N VAL A 493 -11.96 25.69 -21.09
CA VAL A 493 -13.05 24.80 -20.66
C VAL A 493 -12.72 24.18 -19.29
N MET A 494 -11.52 23.65 -19.09
CA MET A 494 -11.12 23.09 -17.78
C MET A 494 -11.10 24.15 -16.67
N ARG A 495 -10.61 25.37 -16.94
CA ARG A 495 -10.65 26.48 -15.97
C ARG A 495 -12.08 26.88 -15.61
N GLU A 496 -13.00 26.88 -16.57
CA GLU A 496 -14.41 27.17 -16.31
C GLU A 496 -15.06 26.05 -15.48
N ILE A 497 -14.76 24.78 -15.74
CA ILE A 497 -15.19 23.65 -14.88
C ILE A 497 -14.74 23.88 -13.43
N LYS A 498 -13.45 24.18 -13.21
CA LYS A 498 -12.91 24.43 -11.87
C LYS A 498 -13.63 25.60 -11.19
N ARG A 499 -13.85 26.71 -11.92
CA ARG A 499 -14.57 27.88 -11.40
C ARG A 499 -16.04 27.58 -11.06
N LEU A 500 -16.71 26.72 -11.82
CA LEU A 500 -18.10 26.33 -11.56
C LEU A 500 -18.21 25.41 -10.33
N CYS A 501 -17.31 24.44 -10.19
CA CYS A 501 -17.34 23.50 -9.06
C CYS A 501 -16.80 24.12 -7.78
N ASP A 502 -15.73 24.91 -7.87
CA ASP A 502 -15.02 25.52 -6.74
C ASP A 502 -14.66 26.99 -7.02
N PRO A 503 -15.64 27.91 -6.92
CA PRO A 503 -15.45 29.32 -7.23
C PRO A 503 -14.40 30.02 -6.35
N LYS A 504 -14.15 29.48 -5.15
CA LYS A 504 -13.19 30.03 -4.18
C LYS A 504 -11.79 29.46 -4.34
N GLY A 505 -11.61 28.40 -5.14
CA GLY A 505 -10.32 27.75 -5.36
C GLY A 505 -9.77 27.06 -4.11
N THR A 506 -10.62 26.51 -3.25
CA THR A 506 -10.21 25.90 -1.97
C THR A 506 -9.85 24.42 -2.09
N LEU A 507 -10.34 23.72 -3.12
CA LEU A 507 -10.11 22.29 -3.28
C LEU A 507 -8.80 21.99 -3.99
N ASN A 508 -7.92 21.31 -3.25
CA ASN A 508 -6.60 20.85 -3.64
C ASN A 508 -5.79 21.86 -4.47
N PRO A 509 -5.45 23.03 -3.91
CA PRO A 509 -4.82 24.11 -4.66
C PRO A 509 -3.47 23.71 -5.27
N GLY A 510 -3.26 24.13 -6.52
CA GLY A 510 -2.04 23.87 -7.29
C GLY A 510 -1.94 22.48 -7.91
N VAL A 511 -3.03 21.70 -7.86
CA VAL A 511 -3.14 20.35 -8.45
C VAL A 511 -4.07 20.38 -9.67
N VAL A 512 -3.75 19.60 -10.70
CA VAL A 512 -4.40 19.56 -12.04
C VAL A 512 -4.25 20.85 -12.84
N LEU A 513 -4.67 22.00 -12.30
CA LEU A 513 -4.57 23.30 -12.96
C LEU A 513 -3.75 24.25 -12.10
N THR A 514 -2.92 25.06 -12.76
CA THR A 514 -2.10 26.07 -12.11
C THR A 514 -1.86 27.25 -13.04
N GLU A 515 -1.69 28.44 -12.46
CA GLU A 515 -1.24 29.63 -13.18
C GLU A 515 0.30 29.80 -13.08
N ARG A 516 0.98 28.88 -12.38
CA ARG A 516 2.43 28.92 -12.16
C ARG A 516 3.14 27.93 -13.08
N ASP A 517 3.98 28.46 -13.96
CA ASP A 517 4.79 27.63 -14.87
C ASP A 517 5.83 26.78 -14.12
N ASP A 518 6.28 27.26 -12.95
CA ASP A 518 7.31 26.62 -12.13
C ASP A 518 6.77 25.70 -11.03
N ALA A 519 5.45 25.40 -11.00
CA ALA A 519 4.84 24.64 -9.91
C ALA A 519 5.46 23.23 -9.73
N HIS A 520 5.85 22.59 -10.83
CA HIS A 520 6.43 21.25 -10.83
C HIS A 520 7.84 21.19 -10.21
N LEU A 521 8.50 22.34 -10.02
CA LEU A 521 9.86 22.47 -9.48
C LEU A 521 9.90 22.91 -8.01
N ARG A 522 8.74 23.01 -7.35
CA ARG A 522 8.61 23.49 -5.98
C ARG A 522 8.28 22.36 -5.02
N ASP A 523 8.57 22.60 -3.74
CA ASP A 523 8.19 21.71 -2.63
C ASP A 523 8.68 20.27 -2.83
N LEU A 524 9.87 20.11 -3.41
CA LEU A 524 10.50 18.82 -3.69
C LEU A 524 11.18 18.26 -2.44
N LYS A 525 11.14 16.94 -2.27
CA LYS A 525 11.79 16.21 -1.17
C LYS A 525 13.32 16.35 -1.25
N ALA A 526 13.90 17.04 -0.29
CA ALA A 526 15.33 16.95 0.00
C ALA A 526 15.55 15.79 1.00
N VAL A 527 16.22 14.72 0.56
CA VAL A 527 16.36 13.49 1.36
C VAL A 527 17.70 13.46 2.07
N VAL A 528 17.69 13.54 3.40
CA VAL A 528 18.88 13.26 4.22
C VAL A 528 19.09 11.74 4.39
N THR A 529 20.35 11.34 4.55
CA THR A 529 20.71 9.96 4.94
C THR A 529 20.40 9.75 6.42
N VAL A 530 19.74 8.65 6.77
CA VAL A 530 19.30 8.36 8.15
C VAL A 530 19.92 7.06 8.67
N GLU A 531 19.40 5.92 8.24
CA GLU A 531 19.82 4.57 8.62
C GLU A 531 19.33 3.58 7.55
N PRO A 532 19.98 2.42 7.36
CA PRO A 532 19.71 1.53 6.21
C PRO A 532 18.25 1.11 6.05
N GLU A 533 17.54 0.84 7.15
CA GLU A 533 16.13 0.45 7.13
C GLU A 533 15.21 1.59 6.64
N VAL A 534 15.58 2.83 6.96
CA VAL A 534 14.85 4.05 6.56
C VAL A 534 15.18 4.44 5.13
N ASP A 535 16.46 4.42 4.76
CA ASP A 535 16.94 4.99 3.49
C ASP A 535 16.42 4.23 2.27
N ARG A 536 16.22 2.92 2.38
CA ARG A 536 15.61 2.09 1.33
C ARG A 536 14.14 2.41 1.07
N CYS A 537 13.45 3.04 2.01
CA CYS A 537 12.03 3.35 1.88
C CYS A 537 11.78 4.37 0.77
N VAL A 538 10.75 4.11 -0.04
CA VAL A 538 10.26 4.97 -1.13
C VAL A 538 8.89 5.57 -0.82
N GLU A 539 8.42 5.43 0.44
CA GLU A 539 7.20 6.07 0.94
C GLU A 539 5.89 5.66 0.22
N CYS A 540 5.92 4.54 -0.51
CA CYS A 540 4.79 4.00 -1.29
C CYS A 540 3.54 3.62 -0.47
N GLY A 541 3.66 3.43 0.85
CA GLY A 541 2.54 3.14 1.75
C GLY A 541 2.00 1.70 1.71
N TYR A 542 2.67 0.75 1.02
CA TYR A 542 2.20 -0.64 0.91
C TYR A 542 2.10 -1.35 2.27
N CYS A 543 2.90 -0.91 3.24
CA CYS A 543 2.95 -1.42 4.60
C CYS A 543 1.80 -0.92 5.51
N GLU A 544 1.05 0.11 5.12
CA GLU A 544 0.04 0.72 5.99
C GLU A 544 -1.22 -0.14 6.24
N PRO A 545 -1.83 -0.79 5.22
CA PRO A 545 -3.04 -1.59 5.43
C PRO A 545 -2.84 -2.75 6.40
N VAL A 546 -1.66 -3.35 6.41
CA VAL A 546 -1.35 -4.53 7.23
C VAL A 546 -0.95 -4.18 8.66
N CYS A 547 -0.69 -2.90 8.96
CA CYS A 547 -0.23 -2.50 10.27
C CYS A 547 -1.36 -2.52 11.32
N PRO A 548 -1.18 -3.16 12.49
CA PRO A 548 -2.20 -3.16 13.54
C PRO A 548 -2.43 -1.79 14.18
N SER A 549 -1.42 -0.93 14.25
CA SER A 549 -1.51 0.39 14.88
C SER A 549 -2.03 1.51 13.98
N ARG A 550 -2.40 1.20 12.73
CA ARG A 550 -2.83 2.18 11.71
C ARG A 550 -4.03 3.04 12.16
N ASP A 551 -4.88 2.51 13.03
CA ASP A 551 -6.08 3.17 13.55
C ASP A 551 -5.88 3.67 14.99
N LEU A 552 -4.66 3.57 15.53
CA LEU A 552 -4.29 4.00 16.88
C LEU A 552 -3.39 5.25 16.83
N THR A 553 -2.20 5.10 16.23
CA THR A 553 -1.14 6.13 16.15
C THR A 553 -0.53 6.12 14.75
N THR A 554 0.65 5.50 14.57
CA THR A 554 1.42 5.55 13.32
C THR A 554 1.42 4.22 12.56
N THR A 555 1.53 4.32 11.24
CA THR A 555 1.82 3.23 10.31
C THR A 555 3.35 3.07 10.11
N PRO A 556 3.83 1.97 9.51
CA PRO A 556 5.27 1.77 9.27
C PRO A 556 5.86 2.86 8.36
N ARG A 557 5.13 3.35 7.35
CA ARG A 557 5.57 4.49 6.54
C ARG A 557 5.71 5.75 7.39
N GLN A 558 4.71 6.07 8.21
CA GLN A 558 4.75 7.25 9.08
C GLN A 558 5.92 7.17 10.07
N ARG A 559 6.22 5.99 10.63
CA ARG A 559 7.41 5.79 11.48
C ARG A 559 8.72 6.09 10.76
N ILE A 560 8.83 5.73 9.50
CA ILE A 560 10.03 5.97 8.69
C ILE A 560 10.14 7.46 8.35
N VAL A 561 9.04 8.07 7.90
CA VAL A 561 8.99 9.50 7.59
C VAL A 561 9.33 10.36 8.81
N LEU A 562 8.76 10.06 9.98
CA LEU A 562 9.10 10.79 11.20
C LEU A 562 10.58 10.65 11.61
N ARG A 563 11.23 9.52 11.28
CA ARG A 563 12.69 9.38 11.47
C ARG A 563 13.48 10.26 10.51
N ARG A 564 13.02 10.39 9.25
CA ARG A 564 13.60 11.34 8.29
C ARG A 564 13.42 12.78 8.77
N GLU A 565 12.23 13.16 9.19
CA GLU A 565 11.95 14.51 9.69
C GLU A 565 12.78 14.85 10.94
N LEU A 566 12.96 13.89 11.85
CA LEU A 566 13.88 14.05 12.98
C LEU A 566 15.32 14.28 12.52
N ALA A 567 15.82 13.48 11.58
CA ALA A 567 17.18 13.65 11.05
C ALA A 567 17.36 14.98 10.31
N THR A 568 16.34 15.41 9.55
CA THR A 568 16.30 16.71 8.87
C THR A 568 16.35 17.85 9.89
N ALA A 569 15.52 17.80 10.94
CA ALA A 569 15.52 18.81 12.00
C ALA A 569 16.89 18.92 12.68
N VAL A 570 17.51 17.79 13.01
CA VAL A 570 18.87 17.76 13.58
C VAL A 570 19.90 18.35 12.61
N SER A 571 19.87 17.95 11.34
CA SER A 571 20.79 18.46 10.31
C SER A 571 20.63 19.95 10.06
N ALA A 572 19.42 20.48 10.21
CA ALA A 572 19.11 21.90 10.07
C ALA A 572 19.42 22.73 11.34
N GLY A 573 19.78 22.08 12.45
CA GLY A 573 20.00 22.75 13.74
C GLY A 573 18.72 23.11 14.51
N ASP A 574 17.55 22.60 14.09
CA ASP A 574 16.28 22.80 14.78
C ASP A 574 16.13 21.81 15.94
N HIS A 575 16.85 22.09 17.02
CA HIS A 575 16.83 21.26 18.22
C HIS A 575 15.50 21.31 18.99
N ALA A 576 14.65 22.32 18.75
CA ALA A 576 13.35 22.40 19.40
C ALA A 576 12.39 21.38 18.79
N LEU A 577 12.27 21.40 17.47
CA LEU A 577 11.48 20.43 16.72
C LEU A 577 11.98 18.99 16.94
N ALA A 578 13.31 18.78 16.92
CA ALA A 578 13.89 17.46 17.13
C ALA A 578 13.49 16.86 18.49
N ARG A 579 13.52 17.65 19.58
CA ARG A 579 13.11 17.17 20.91
C ARG A 579 11.62 16.87 21.00
N GLU A 580 10.79 17.70 20.38
CA GLU A 580 9.34 17.47 20.35
C GLU A 580 9.01 16.20 19.57
N LEU A 581 9.62 16.01 18.40
CA LEU A 581 9.51 14.79 17.60
C LEU A 581 9.98 13.56 18.36
N GLU A 582 11.14 13.59 19.02
CA GLU A 582 11.65 12.47 19.81
C GLU A 582 10.67 12.06 20.92
N SER A 583 10.08 13.05 21.59
CA SER A 583 9.09 12.85 22.66
C SER A 583 7.83 12.17 22.12
N GLU A 584 7.24 12.69 21.05
CA GLU A 584 6.02 12.11 20.45
C GLU A 584 6.28 10.75 19.81
N TYR A 585 7.41 10.60 19.10
CA TYR A 585 7.82 9.35 18.45
C TYR A 585 7.90 8.18 19.44
N ALA A 586 8.22 8.48 20.71
CA ALA A 586 8.38 7.44 21.70
C ALA A 586 7.11 6.61 21.93
N TYR A 587 5.97 7.26 22.07
CA TYR A 587 4.70 6.54 22.19
C TYR A 587 4.17 6.15 20.80
N ASP A 588 4.13 7.10 19.88
CA ASP A 588 3.40 6.97 18.62
C ASP A 588 4.04 5.98 17.65
N ALA A 589 5.35 5.80 17.69
CA ALA A 589 6.08 4.89 16.81
C ALA A 589 6.67 3.69 17.54
N VAL A 590 7.27 3.87 18.72
CA VAL A 590 7.99 2.80 19.43
C VAL A 590 7.06 1.98 20.31
N ASP A 591 6.28 2.59 21.20
CA ASP A 591 5.51 1.82 22.20
C ASP A 591 4.28 1.13 21.57
N THR A 592 3.61 1.80 20.64
CA THR A 592 2.40 1.29 19.96
C THR A 592 2.67 0.26 18.84
N CYS A 593 3.93 0.09 18.41
CA CYS A 593 4.27 -0.93 17.41
C CYS A 593 4.11 -2.35 17.98
N ALA A 594 3.32 -3.19 17.30
CA ALA A 594 3.15 -4.60 17.66
C ALA A 594 4.41 -5.45 17.42
N VAL A 595 5.38 -4.94 16.65
CA VAL A 595 6.65 -5.60 16.27
C VAL A 595 6.48 -6.99 15.65
N ASP A 596 5.35 -7.21 14.97
CA ASP A 596 4.95 -8.45 14.29
C ASP A 596 5.72 -8.74 12.99
N GLY A 597 6.31 -7.71 12.36
CA GLY A 597 7.00 -7.84 11.08
C GLY A 597 6.09 -7.97 9.86
N MET A 598 4.76 -7.86 9.98
CA MET A 598 3.84 -7.96 8.83
C MET A 598 4.14 -6.90 7.76
N CYS A 599 4.63 -5.73 8.17
CA CYS A 599 5.08 -4.68 7.27
C CYS A 599 6.15 -5.15 6.27
N ALA A 600 7.04 -6.08 6.64
CA ALA A 600 8.07 -6.62 5.76
C ALA A 600 7.47 -7.48 4.64
N THR A 601 6.42 -8.25 4.95
CA THR A 601 5.73 -9.11 3.97
C THR A 601 4.97 -8.30 2.91
N ALA A 602 4.53 -7.09 3.27
CA ALA A 602 3.84 -6.18 2.36
C ALA A 602 4.81 -5.21 1.64
N CYS A 603 6.00 -4.99 2.19
CA CYS A 603 6.99 -4.08 1.64
C CYS A 603 7.75 -4.76 0.49
N PRO A 604 7.72 -4.21 -0.74
CA PRO A 604 8.42 -4.83 -1.87
C PRO A 604 9.95 -4.91 -1.69
N VAL A 605 10.53 -4.05 -0.84
CA VAL A 605 11.97 -4.04 -0.53
C VAL A 605 12.28 -4.70 0.82
N GLY A 606 11.29 -5.33 1.48
CA GLY A 606 11.49 -6.12 2.68
C GLY A 606 11.83 -5.32 3.96
N ILE A 607 11.41 -4.06 4.06
CA ILE A 607 11.65 -3.24 5.26
C ILE A 607 10.80 -3.76 6.43
N ASN A 608 11.45 -4.10 7.53
CA ASN A 608 10.80 -4.49 8.77
C ASN A 608 10.92 -3.40 9.85
N THR A 609 9.92 -2.53 9.97
CA THR A 609 9.91 -1.54 11.07
C THR A 609 9.75 -2.20 12.44
N GLY A 610 9.27 -3.44 12.52
CA GLY A 610 9.20 -4.19 13.77
C GLY A 610 10.59 -4.48 14.33
N ASP A 611 11.55 -4.87 13.48
CA ASP A 611 12.93 -5.10 13.91
C ASP A 611 13.64 -3.78 14.27
N LEU A 612 13.40 -2.70 13.49
CA LEU A 612 13.82 -1.35 13.85
C LEU A 612 13.30 -0.95 15.25
N THR A 613 12.01 -1.15 15.51
CA THR A 613 11.43 -0.84 16.82
C THR A 613 12.01 -1.71 17.94
N LYS A 614 12.27 -3.02 17.71
CA LYS A 614 12.93 -3.87 18.71
C LYS A 614 14.32 -3.33 19.07
N ARG A 615 15.09 -2.87 18.08
CA ARG A 615 16.38 -2.20 18.28
C ARG A 615 16.23 -0.91 19.10
N LEU A 616 15.31 -0.03 18.71
CA LEU A 616 15.03 1.22 19.45
C LEU A 616 14.57 0.96 20.90
N ARG A 617 13.80 -0.09 21.15
CA ARG A 617 13.43 -0.52 22.52
C ARG A 617 14.65 -1.01 23.31
N ALA A 618 15.55 -1.77 22.68
CA ALA A 618 16.77 -2.23 23.33
C ALA A 618 17.69 -1.06 23.72
N GLU A 619 17.80 -0.03 22.87
CA GLU A 619 18.57 1.19 23.12
C GLU A 619 18.03 2.00 24.32
N ARG A 620 16.74 1.88 24.65
CA ARG A 620 16.12 2.52 25.83
C ARG A 620 16.44 1.83 27.16
N HIS A 621 16.86 0.56 27.14
CA HIS A 621 17.05 -0.21 28.37
C HIS A 621 18.47 -0.07 28.92
N GLY A 622 18.56 0.36 30.17
CA GLY A 622 19.82 0.34 30.92
C GLY A 622 20.29 -1.07 31.27
N ARG A 623 21.58 -1.21 31.59
CA ARG A 623 22.22 -2.50 31.95
C ARG A 623 21.51 -3.24 33.10
N LEU A 624 21.01 -2.51 34.10
CA LEU A 624 20.31 -3.12 35.25
C LEU A 624 19.00 -3.79 34.83
N ALA A 625 18.22 -3.14 33.95
CA ALA A 625 16.99 -3.72 33.42
C ALA A 625 17.29 -5.00 32.63
N GLN A 626 18.31 -4.97 31.76
CA GLN A 626 18.75 -6.15 31.01
C GLN A 626 19.13 -7.32 31.93
N GLN A 627 19.89 -7.07 33.01
CA GLN A 627 20.26 -8.13 33.96
C GLN A 627 19.06 -8.67 34.77
N GLY A 628 18.10 -7.79 35.14
CA GLY A 628 16.87 -8.21 35.79
C GLY A 628 16.07 -9.19 34.93
N TRP A 629 15.86 -8.85 33.65
CA TRP A 629 15.12 -9.72 32.73
C TRP A 629 15.90 -10.95 32.28
N LYS A 630 17.23 -10.91 32.22
CA LYS A 630 18.09 -12.09 32.08
C LYS A 630 17.84 -13.09 33.20
N THR A 631 17.74 -12.61 34.43
CA THR A 631 17.46 -13.45 35.60
C THR A 631 16.05 -14.05 35.51
N ALA A 632 15.05 -13.27 35.11
CA ALA A 632 13.70 -13.77 34.86
C ALA A 632 13.68 -14.87 33.79
N ALA A 633 14.46 -14.73 32.70
CA ALA A 633 14.59 -15.74 31.65
C ALA A 633 15.20 -17.05 32.17
N LYS A 634 16.24 -16.96 33.02
CA LYS A 634 16.84 -18.14 33.66
C LYS A 634 15.83 -18.92 34.52
N HIS A 635 14.92 -18.21 35.20
CA HIS A 635 13.92 -18.78 36.12
C HIS A 635 12.49 -18.81 35.57
N TRP A 636 12.32 -18.91 34.25
CA TRP A 636 11.02 -18.75 33.59
C TRP A 636 9.88 -19.66 34.08
N ASP A 637 10.16 -20.93 34.47
CA ASP A 637 9.12 -21.81 35.06
C ASP A 637 8.57 -21.20 36.35
N GLY A 638 9.45 -20.69 37.22
CA GLY A 638 9.06 -20.01 38.45
C GLY A 638 8.26 -18.74 38.18
N VAL A 639 8.69 -17.94 37.20
CA VAL A 639 8.00 -16.69 36.80
C VAL A 639 6.58 -16.98 36.33
N THR A 640 6.40 -17.92 35.38
CA THR A 640 5.07 -18.25 34.84
C THR A 640 4.13 -18.81 35.91
N ARG A 641 4.66 -19.59 36.87
CA ARG A 641 3.90 -20.12 38.02
C ARG A 641 3.50 -19.03 39.02
N ALA A 642 4.38 -18.06 39.27
CA ALA A 642 4.06 -16.92 40.12
C ALA A 642 2.95 -16.05 39.50
N MET A 643 3.01 -15.80 38.19
CA MET A 643 1.97 -15.07 37.46
C MET A 643 0.63 -15.81 37.47
N ASN A 644 0.64 -17.12 37.24
CA ASN A 644 -0.52 -17.99 37.36
C ASN A 644 -1.20 -17.85 38.74
N LEU A 645 -0.43 -17.99 39.83
CA LEU A 645 -0.94 -17.85 41.19
C LEU A 645 -1.46 -16.43 41.48
N ALA A 646 -0.79 -15.40 40.96
CA ALA A 646 -1.23 -14.02 41.11
C ALA A 646 -2.61 -13.80 40.44
N LEU A 647 -2.83 -14.35 39.25
CA LEU A 647 -4.11 -14.27 38.54
C LEU A 647 -5.22 -15.07 39.23
N ASP A 648 -4.91 -16.25 39.77
CA ASP A 648 -5.86 -17.00 40.61
C ASP A 648 -6.25 -16.22 41.88
N THR A 649 -5.28 -15.58 42.53
CA THR A 649 -5.52 -14.76 43.72
C THR A 649 -6.36 -13.52 43.37
N ALA A 650 -6.06 -12.86 42.25
CA ALA A 650 -6.84 -11.73 41.77
C ALA A 650 -8.29 -12.14 41.44
N ALA A 651 -8.49 -13.29 40.79
CA ALA A 651 -9.82 -13.83 40.48
C ALA A 651 -10.61 -14.27 41.74
N ALA A 652 -9.92 -14.65 42.81
CA ALA A 652 -10.53 -15.06 44.08
C ALA A 652 -10.86 -13.90 45.03
N THR A 653 -10.50 -12.66 44.68
CA THR A 653 -10.72 -11.47 45.51
C THR A 653 -11.69 -10.49 44.85
N PRO A 654 -12.35 -9.61 45.62
CA PRO A 654 -13.20 -8.56 45.04
C PRO A 654 -12.42 -7.74 44.00
N PRO A 655 -12.91 -7.58 42.75
CA PRO A 655 -12.15 -6.98 41.65
C PRO A 655 -11.57 -5.59 41.91
N ALA A 656 -12.20 -4.80 42.78
CA ALA A 656 -11.72 -3.48 43.17
C ALA A 656 -10.33 -3.53 43.85
N LEU A 657 -9.99 -4.63 44.53
CA LEU A 657 -8.70 -4.78 45.22
C LEU A 657 -7.52 -4.94 44.24
N PRO A 658 -7.47 -5.96 43.37
CA PRO A 658 -6.37 -6.12 42.40
C PRO A 658 -6.32 -4.96 41.40
N GLU A 659 -7.46 -4.38 41.03
CA GLU A 659 -7.51 -3.19 40.19
C GLU A 659 -6.84 -1.98 40.87
N ALA A 660 -7.18 -1.70 42.13
CA ALA A 660 -6.56 -0.60 42.88
C ALA A 660 -5.06 -0.86 43.15
N ALA A 661 -4.69 -2.09 43.50
CA ALA A 661 -3.30 -2.47 43.75
C ALA A 661 -2.44 -2.35 42.50
N SER A 662 -2.90 -2.86 41.35
CA SER A 662 -2.19 -2.73 40.08
C SER A 662 -2.13 -1.27 39.60
N ARG A 663 -3.19 -0.47 39.80
CA ARG A 663 -3.18 0.97 39.52
C ARG A 663 -2.15 1.72 40.37
N ALA A 664 -2.06 1.41 41.66
CA ALA A 664 -1.06 2.01 42.55
C ALA A 664 0.37 1.61 42.15
N ALA A 665 0.61 0.33 41.87
CA ALA A 665 1.91 -0.15 41.38
C ALA A 665 2.30 0.47 40.04
N ARG A 666 1.33 0.65 39.13
CA ARG A 666 1.52 1.33 37.85
C ARG A 666 1.86 2.81 38.01
N ALA A 667 1.30 3.50 39.01
CA ALA A 667 1.61 4.90 39.31
C ALA A 667 3.02 5.10 39.92
N LEU A 668 3.56 4.07 40.59
CA LEU A 668 4.92 4.06 41.14
C LEU A 668 5.99 3.63 40.12
N THR A 669 5.58 3.17 38.94
CA THR A 669 6.44 2.67 37.87
C THR A 669 6.00 3.27 36.53
N THR A 670 6.36 2.65 35.40
CA THR A 670 5.83 3.04 34.10
C THR A 670 4.63 2.18 33.72
N PRO A 671 3.64 2.73 33.01
CA PRO A 671 2.54 1.96 32.41
C PRO A 671 2.94 0.69 31.67
N GLU A 672 4.15 0.68 31.10
CA GLU A 672 4.71 -0.43 30.33
C GLU A 672 5.30 -1.55 31.20
N THR A 673 5.63 -1.27 32.47
CA THR A 673 6.24 -2.24 33.38
C THR A 673 5.19 -3.03 34.16
N VAL A 674 4.12 -2.35 34.59
CA VAL A 674 3.02 -2.95 35.35
C VAL A 674 1.71 -2.67 34.61
N PRO A 675 1.10 -3.68 33.97
CA PRO A 675 -0.20 -3.51 33.35
C PRO A 675 -1.26 -3.30 34.43
N GLN A 676 -2.27 -2.48 34.13
CA GLN A 676 -3.45 -2.40 34.98
C GLN A 676 -4.23 -3.73 34.86
N TRP A 677 -4.57 -4.33 36.00
CA TRP A 677 -5.42 -5.49 36.02
C TRP A 677 -6.87 -5.07 35.73
N GLY A 678 -7.53 -5.81 34.83
CA GLY A 678 -8.93 -5.63 34.47
C GLY A 678 -9.74 -6.90 34.72
N ARG A 679 -11.06 -6.75 34.81
CA ARG A 679 -12.01 -7.87 35.05
C ARG A 679 -12.10 -8.84 33.89
N ASP A 680 -11.62 -8.43 32.74
CA ASP A 680 -11.50 -9.19 31.49
C ASP A 680 -10.33 -10.18 31.52
N LEU A 681 -9.38 -10.04 32.45
CA LEU A 681 -8.29 -10.99 32.60
C LEU A 681 -8.79 -12.29 33.28
N PRO A 682 -8.53 -13.47 32.69
CA PRO A 682 -8.95 -14.73 33.27
C PRO A 682 -8.08 -15.07 34.50
N ARG A 683 -8.54 -16.06 35.27
CA ARG A 683 -7.75 -16.71 36.33
C ARG A 683 -6.49 -17.40 35.78
N GLY A 684 -5.69 -17.97 36.66
CA GLY A 684 -4.50 -18.73 36.29
C GLY A 684 -4.80 -19.95 35.41
N GLY A 685 -3.96 -20.15 34.38
CA GLY A 685 -4.03 -21.27 33.45
C GLY A 685 -3.57 -22.64 33.97
N LEU A 686 -3.37 -23.58 33.04
CA LEU A 686 -2.92 -24.94 33.33
C LEU A 686 -1.40 -25.08 33.12
N ARG A 687 -0.72 -25.65 34.10
CA ARG A 687 0.72 -25.90 34.00
C ARG A 687 1.05 -26.84 32.83
N ARG A 688 1.99 -26.42 31.99
CA ARG A 688 2.64 -27.27 30.98
C ARG A 688 3.39 -28.42 31.66
N ARG A 689 3.06 -29.66 31.31
CA ARG A 689 3.70 -30.87 31.86
C ARG A 689 4.50 -31.58 30.77
N PRO A 690 5.71 -32.09 31.08
CA PRO A 690 6.45 -32.92 30.15
C PRO A 690 5.66 -34.21 29.87
N ALA A 691 5.81 -34.71 28.64
CA ALA A 691 5.22 -35.94 28.16
C ALA A 691 6.19 -36.57 27.15
N PRO A 692 7.32 -37.13 27.62
CA PRO A 692 8.31 -37.72 26.74
C PRO A 692 7.74 -38.92 25.98
N ASN A 693 8.05 -39.02 24.69
CA ASN A 693 7.55 -40.07 23.81
C ASN A 693 8.55 -40.29 22.65
N PRO A 694 9.38 -41.35 22.73
CA PRO A 694 10.38 -41.64 21.70
C PRO A 694 9.80 -41.94 20.32
N GLU A 695 8.55 -42.38 20.26
CA GLU A 695 7.86 -42.71 18.99
C GLU A 695 6.98 -41.56 18.50
N ALA A 696 7.22 -40.32 18.93
CA ALA A 696 6.39 -39.20 18.53
C ALA A 696 6.50 -38.89 17.04
N ASP A 697 5.37 -38.45 16.49
CA ASP A 697 5.26 -37.96 15.11
C ASP A 697 5.54 -36.45 15.03
N ALA A 698 5.47 -35.74 16.17
CA ALA A 698 5.82 -34.32 16.28
C ALA A 698 6.17 -33.91 17.73
N VAL A 699 7.00 -32.88 17.87
CA VAL A 699 7.27 -32.21 19.15
C VAL A 699 6.22 -31.14 19.36
N TYR A 700 5.52 -31.16 20.49
CA TYR A 700 4.55 -30.15 20.85
C TYR A 700 5.09 -29.24 21.95
N LEU A 701 5.20 -27.94 21.65
CA LEU A 701 5.61 -26.89 22.57
C LEU A 701 4.40 -26.01 22.91
N PRO A 702 3.60 -26.35 23.93
CA PRO A 702 2.51 -25.50 24.36
C PRO A 702 3.07 -24.13 24.82
N SER A 703 2.40 -23.07 24.39
CA SER A 703 2.74 -21.70 24.77
C SER A 703 2.69 -21.53 26.28
N CYS A 704 3.62 -20.74 26.84
CA CYS A 704 3.61 -20.37 28.26
C CYS A 704 2.36 -19.57 28.66
N LEU A 705 1.65 -18.98 27.68
CA LEU A 705 0.36 -18.34 27.90
C LEU A 705 -0.67 -19.31 28.50
N ASN A 706 -0.63 -20.59 28.12
CA ASN A 706 -1.51 -21.60 28.70
C ASN A 706 -1.26 -21.82 30.21
N THR A 707 -0.04 -21.58 30.71
CA THR A 707 0.24 -21.59 32.15
C THR A 707 -0.26 -20.30 32.79
N MET A 708 -0.01 -19.15 32.17
CA MET A 708 -0.34 -17.85 32.76
C MET A 708 -1.86 -17.64 32.83
N PHE A 709 -2.59 -17.88 31.74
CA PHE A 709 -4.00 -17.54 31.59
C PHE A 709 -4.87 -18.77 31.39
N ALA A 710 -5.99 -18.83 32.11
CA ALA A 710 -7.05 -19.80 31.85
C ALA A 710 -7.83 -19.42 30.56
N PRO A 711 -8.54 -20.37 29.95
CA PRO A 711 -9.45 -20.08 28.84
C PRO A 711 -10.56 -19.11 29.27
N ALA A 712 -10.85 -18.11 28.44
CA ALA A 712 -11.84 -17.06 28.74
C ALA A 712 -13.27 -17.62 28.90
N ASP A 713 -13.69 -18.54 28.02
CA ASP A 713 -15.08 -19.04 27.96
C ASP A 713 -15.33 -20.36 28.71
N GLY A 714 -14.47 -20.70 29.68
CA GLY A 714 -14.60 -21.96 30.45
C GLY A 714 -14.39 -23.25 29.65
N GLY A 715 -14.05 -23.15 28.36
CA GLY A 715 -13.67 -24.27 27.50
C GLY A 715 -12.35 -24.93 27.94
N PRO A 716 -11.95 -26.04 27.30
CA PRO A 716 -10.75 -26.79 27.67
C PRO A 716 -9.43 -26.05 27.38
N GLY A 717 -9.46 -24.98 26.57
CA GLY A 717 -8.27 -24.25 26.12
C GLY A 717 -7.57 -24.94 24.95
N VAL A 718 -6.74 -24.16 24.23
CA VAL A 718 -6.07 -24.61 23.00
C VAL A 718 -5.17 -25.82 23.25
N MET A 719 -4.45 -25.85 24.38
CA MET A 719 -3.54 -26.95 24.70
C MET A 719 -4.25 -28.30 24.83
N ILE A 720 -5.38 -28.35 25.54
CA ILE A 720 -6.16 -29.58 25.68
C ILE A 720 -6.88 -29.92 24.38
N ALA A 721 -7.43 -28.91 23.68
CA ALA A 721 -8.13 -29.11 22.42
C ALA A 721 -7.22 -29.72 21.35
N PHE A 722 -6.01 -29.16 21.17
CA PHE A 722 -5.03 -29.65 20.22
C PHE A 722 -4.55 -31.07 20.56
N ALA A 723 -4.22 -31.35 21.83
CA ALA A 723 -3.81 -32.69 22.25
C ALA A 723 -4.92 -33.74 22.07
N ARG A 724 -6.20 -33.37 22.31
CA ARG A 724 -7.34 -34.25 22.03
C ARG A 724 -7.50 -34.52 20.53
N LEU A 725 -7.35 -33.49 19.70
CA LEU A 725 -7.45 -33.60 18.25
C LEU A 725 -6.35 -34.50 17.68
N ALA A 726 -5.09 -34.27 18.09
CA ALA A 726 -3.95 -35.11 17.71
C ALA A 726 -4.17 -36.58 18.10
N ARG A 727 -4.62 -36.84 19.34
CA ARG A 727 -4.95 -38.20 19.79
C ARG A 727 -6.03 -38.85 18.92
N ARG A 728 -7.09 -38.11 18.57
CA ARG A 728 -8.18 -38.62 17.72
C ARG A 728 -7.71 -38.93 16.29
N ALA A 729 -6.75 -38.16 15.78
CA ALA A 729 -6.09 -38.38 14.48
C ALA A 729 -4.97 -39.44 14.53
N GLY A 730 -4.74 -40.10 15.67
CA GLY A 730 -3.67 -41.08 15.84
C GLY A 730 -2.26 -40.49 15.82
N VAL A 731 -2.11 -39.17 16.02
CA VAL A 731 -0.81 -38.48 16.07
C VAL A 731 -0.28 -38.46 17.49
N ARG A 732 0.94 -38.97 17.66
CA ARG A 732 1.69 -39.02 18.93
C ARG A 732 2.52 -37.75 19.08
N LEU A 733 2.29 -37.04 20.18
CA LEU A 733 3.03 -35.82 20.51
C LEU A 733 4.12 -36.10 21.55
N HIS A 734 5.28 -35.47 21.38
CA HIS A 734 6.33 -35.39 22.38
C HIS A 734 6.35 -34.00 23.01
N VAL A 735 6.18 -33.90 24.33
CA VAL A 735 6.43 -32.65 25.07
C VAL A 735 7.73 -32.81 25.86
N PRO A 736 8.78 -32.01 25.55
CA PRO A 736 10.11 -32.26 26.09
C PRO A 736 10.18 -32.03 27.60
N GLU A 737 11.19 -32.65 28.21
CA GLU A 737 11.57 -32.35 29.58
C GLU A 737 11.93 -30.86 29.72
N GLY A 738 11.64 -30.28 30.88
CA GLY A 738 11.92 -28.86 31.13
C GLY A 738 11.02 -27.87 30.38
N ILE A 739 9.93 -28.29 29.73
CA ILE A 739 8.97 -27.41 29.00
C ILE A 739 8.53 -26.17 29.80
N GLY A 740 8.40 -26.28 31.12
CA GLY A 740 8.06 -25.16 32.00
C GLY A 740 9.04 -23.99 31.90
N GLY A 741 10.33 -24.28 31.69
CA GLY A 741 11.40 -23.29 31.55
C GLY A 741 11.64 -22.78 30.12
N LEU A 742 10.88 -23.26 29.12
CA LEU A 742 10.99 -22.83 27.73
C LEU A 742 10.03 -21.68 27.41
N CYS A 743 10.48 -20.75 26.59
CA CYS A 743 9.74 -19.63 26.04
C CYS A 743 10.17 -19.41 24.59
N CYS A 744 9.26 -18.99 23.73
CA CYS A 744 9.50 -18.74 22.31
C CYS A 744 10.42 -17.55 21.99
N GLY A 745 10.91 -16.81 22.99
CA GLY A 745 11.72 -15.62 22.73
C GLY A 745 10.91 -14.32 22.61
N THR A 746 9.63 -14.40 22.24
CA THR A 746 8.79 -13.24 21.88
C THR A 746 8.68 -12.17 22.99
N PRO A 747 8.41 -12.51 24.27
CA PRO A 747 8.32 -11.49 25.32
C PRO A 747 9.61 -10.70 25.55
N TRP A 748 10.76 -11.31 25.26
CA TRP A 748 12.08 -10.70 25.45
C TRP A 748 12.43 -9.81 24.26
N SER A 749 12.37 -10.38 23.06
CA SER A 749 12.71 -9.66 21.82
C SER A 749 11.76 -8.50 21.58
N SER A 750 10.45 -8.68 21.78
CA SER A 750 9.48 -7.62 21.49
C SER A 750 9.68 -6.40 22.38
N LYS A 751 10.08 -6.59 23.64
CA LYS A 751 10.36 -5.49 24.57
C LYS A 751 11.81 -5.00 24.55
N GLY A 752 12.71 -5.57 23.73
CA GLY A 752 14.11 -5.13 23.61
C GLY A 752 15.04 -5.69 24.70
N TYR A 753 14.68 -6.78 25.36
CA TYR A 753 15.51 -7.43 26.37
C TYR A 753 16.42 -8.51 25.76
N THR A 754 17.53 -8.06 25.16
CA THR A 754 18.46 -8.90 24.38
C THR A 754 19.09 -10.03 25.21
N ASP A 755 19.57 -9.73 26.43
CA ASP A 755 20.18 -10.73 27.31
C ASP A 755 19.20 -11.87 27.68
N GLY A 756 17.93 -11.53 27.88
CA GLY A 756 16.86 -12.50 28.15
C GLY A 756 16.53 -13.34 26.91
N TYR A 757 16.51 -12.72 25.74
CA TYR A 757 16.30 -13.38 24.46
C TYR A 757 17.41 -14.40 24.16
N GLU A 758 18.67 -14.03 24.31
CA GLU A 758 19.83 -14.91 24.13
C GLU A 758 19.78 -16.10 25.09
N THR A 759 19.57 -15.84 26.39
CA THR A 759 19.46 -16.87 27.42
C THR A 759 18.38 -17.90 27.08
N MET A 760 17.23 -17.43 26.58
CA MET A 760 16.14 -18.31 26.18
C MET A 760 16.46 -19.06 24.88
N GLY A 761 17.08 -18.38 23.92
CA GLY A 761 17.50 -18.96 22.66
C GLY A 761 18.46 -20.13 22.83
N ASP A 762 19.46 -20.00 23.72
CA ASP A 762 20.39 -21.10 24.00
C ASP A 762 19.68 -22.34 24.53
N ARG A 763 18.76 -22.14 25.48
CA ARG A 763 17.97 -23.22 26.07
C ARG A 763 17.04 -23.87 25.05
N VAL A 764 16.34 -23.06 24.26
CA VAL A 764 15.41 -23.54 23.24
C VAL A 764 16.14 -24.30 22.15
N ARG A 765 17.22 -23.74 21.57
CA ARG A 765 17.99 -24.41 20.51
C ARG A 765 18.50 -25.78 20.94
N ALA A 766 19.07 -25.88 22.14
CA ALA A 766 19.54 -27.16 22.68
C ALA A 766 18.38 -28.16 22.81
N THR A 767 17.23 -27.72 23.35
CA THR A 767 16.06 -28.58 23.54
C THR A 767 15.43 -29.00 22.21
N LEU A 768 15.38 -28.11 21.21
CA LEU A 768 14.79 -28.40 19.90
C LEU A 768 15.57 -29.49 19.18
N LEU A 769 16.90 -29.41 19.14
CA LEU A 769 17.74 -30.42 18.50
C LEU A 769 17.54 -31.81 19.13
N GLU A 770 17.52 -31.87 20.47
CA GLU A 770 17.31 -33.12 21.20
C GLU A 770 15.89 -33.67 20.99
N ALA A 771 14.87 -32.85 21.21
CA ALA A 771 13.47 -33.26 21.17
C ALA A 771 12.99 -33.69 19.77
N THR A 772 13.59 -33.11 18.72
CA THR A 772 13.23 -33.39 17.32
C THR A 772 14.07 -34.51 16.70
N ASP A 773 14.98 -35.12 17.46
CA ASP A 773 15.92 -36.12 16.95
C ASP A 773 16.73 -35.58 15.75
N GLY A 774 17.36 -34.43 15.98
CA GLY A 774 18.16 -33.74 14.94
C GLY A 774 17.34 -33.12 13.81
N GLY A 775 16.05 -32.86 14.01
CA GLY A 775 15.15 -32.28 13.01
C GLY A 775 14.27 -33.28 12.26
N ARG A 776 14.30 -34.57 12.63
CA ARG A 776 13.53 -35.64 11.99
C ARG A 776 12.01 -35.41 12.05
N ILE A 777 11.51 -34.82 13.14
CA ILE A 777 10.08 -34.55 13.33
C ILE A 777 9.82 -33.06 13.56
N PRO A 778 8.66 -32.52 13.13
CA PRO A 778 8.38 -31.10 13.22
C PRO A 778 8.06 -30.67 14.66
N VAL A 779 8.28 -29.39 14.93
CA VAL A 779 7.86 -28.70 16.15
C VAL A 779 6.54 -28.01 15.90
N ILE A 780 5.60 -28.13 16.83
CA ILE A 780 4.28 -27.53 16.76
C ILE A 780 4.08 -26.62 17.96
N CYS A 781 3.60 -25.39 17.73
CA CYS A 781 3.18 -24.48 18.78
C CYS A 781 1.72 -24.06 18.59
N ASP A 782 1.01 -23.83 19.69
CA ASP A 782 -0.43 -23.53 19.73
C ASP A 782 -0.76 -22.03 19.80
N ALA A 783 0.24 -21.18 19.58
CA ALA A 783 0.07 -19.73 19.51
C ALA A 783 0.96 -19.15 18.41
N ALA A 784 0.36 -18.48 17.42
CA ALA A 784 1.07 -17.98 16.24
C ALA A 784 2.30 -17.11 16.55
N SER A 785 2.22 -16.23 17.55
CA SER A 785 3.36 -15.41 17.98
C SER A 785 4.48 -16.22 18.63
N CYS A 786 4.15 -17.36 19.24
CA CYS A 786 5.13 -18.30 19.77
C CYS A 786 5.72 -19.16 18.64
N THR A 787 4.91 -19.56 17.65
CA THR A 787 5.36 -20.23 16.43
C THR A 787 6.42 -19.38 15.72
N GLU A 788 6.16 -18.09 15.50
CA GLU A 788 7.12 -17.16 14.88
C GLU A 788 8.40 -17.00 15.71
N GLY A 789 8.27 -16.86 17.03
CA GLY A 789 9.42 -16.79 17.93
C GLY A 789 10.29 -18.06 17.89
N PHE A 790 9.68 -19.24 17.93
CA PHE A 790 10.41 -20.51 17.79
C PHE A 790 11.04 -20.65 16.40
N HIS A 791 10.35 -20.24 15.34
CA HIS A 791 10.90 -20.24 13.99
C HIS A 791 12.17 -19.39 13.90
N ARG A 792 12.17 -18.17 14.46
CA ARG A 792 13.38 -17.33 14.51
C ARG A 792 14.51 -17.94 15.34
N LEU A 793 14.19 -18.52 16.50
CA LEU A 793 15.19 -19.17 17.34
C LEU A 793 15.79 -20.43 16.70
N ALA A 794 15.04 -21.08 15.80
CA ALA A 794 15.42 -22.29 15.09
C ALA A 794 15.99 -22.05 13.67
N GLU A 795 16.12 -20.80 13.22
CA GLU A 795 16.50 -20.48 11.83
C GLU A 795 17.83 -21.12 11.38
N ALA A 796 18.77 -21.29 12.30
CA ALA A 796 20.07 -21.94 12.05
C ALA A 796 20.06 -23.47 12.31
N LEU A 797 18.90 -24.06 12.59
CA LEU A 797 18.74 -25.47 12.89
C LEU A 797 17.99 -26.18 11.75
N PRO A 798 18.25 -27.48 11.52
CA PRO A 798 17.48 -28.28 10.54
C PRO A 798 16.09 -28.67 11.07
N VAL A 799 15.39 -27.76 11.75
CA VAL A 799 14.13 -28.04 12.46
C VAL A 799 12.98 -27.28 11.80
N GLN A 800 11.93 -28.02 11.41
CA GLN A 800 10.71 -27.41 10.91
C GLN A 800 9.80 -26.99 12.06
N VAL A 801 9.41 -25.71 12.11
CA VAL A 801 8.45 -25.17 13.08
C VAL A 801 7.12 -24.87 12.37
N LEU A 802 6.03 -25.41 12.89
CA LEU A 802 4.68 -25.29 12.32
C LEU A 802 3.69 -24.72 13.35
N ASP A 803 2.79 -23.88 12.87
CA ASP A 803 1.64 -23.45 13.68
C ASP A 803 0.64 -24.60 13.84
N ALA A 804 0.00 -24.70 14.99
CA ALA A 804 -1.00 -25.73 15.26
C ALA A 804 -2.14 -25.73 14.24
N VAL A 805 -2.55 -24.58 13.69
CA VAL A 805 -3.58 -24.50 12.65
C VAL A 805 -3.07 -25.09 11.34
N ALA A 806 -1.86 -24.73 10.92
CA ALA A 806 -1.24 -25.26 9.71
C ALA A 806 -1.04 -26.79 9.81
N TYR A 807 -0.49 -27.26 10.93
CA TYR A 807 -0.32 -28.69 11.18
C TYR A 807 -1.67 -29.43 11.22
N THR A 808 -2.69 -28.81 11.82
CA THR A 808 -4.04 -29.39 11.83
C THR A 808 -4.57 -29.57 10.42
N ALA A 809 -4.49 -28.54 9.57
CA ALA A 809 -4.98 -28.61 8.19
C ALA A 809 -4.23 -29.66 7.35
N GLN A 810 -2.90 -29.74 7.50
CA GLN A 810 -2.04 -30.59 6.68
C GLN A 810 -1.98 -32.05 7.15
N HIS A 811 -2.02 -32.30 8.46
CA HIS A 811 -1.71 -33.61 9.03
C HIS A 811 -2.82 -34.22 9.89
N LEU A 812 -3.60 -33.41 10.60
CA LEU A 812 -4.66 -33.93 11.46
C LEU A 812 -5.98 -34.11 10.70
N LEU A 813 -6.43 -33.08 10.00
CA LEU A 813 -7.72 -33.06 9.30
C LEU A 813 -7.88 -34.22 8.29
N PRO A 814 -6.87 -34.58 7.48
CA PRO A 814 -6.99 -35.73 6.57
C PRO A 814 -7.15 -37.09 7.28
N ARG A 815 -6.78 -37.18 8.56
CA ARG A 815 -6.85 -38.41 9.38
C ARG A 815 -8.08 -38.47 10.26
N LEU A 816 -8.84 -37.38 10.36
CA LEU A 816 -10.06 -37.35 11.13
C LEU A 816 -11.21 -37.93 10.28
N PRO A 817 -12.12 -38.70 10.89
CA PRO A 817 -13.32 -39.14 10.18
C PRO A 817 -14.09 -37.91 9.69
N GLN A 818 -14.62 -37.97 8.46
CA GLN A 818 -15.51 -36.92 7.95
C GLN A 818 -16.69 -36.75 8.92
N PRO A 819 -17.09 -35.51 9.22
CA PRO A 819 -18.14 -35.21 10.19
C PRO A 819 -19.48 -35.86 9.84
#